data_AF-A0A846Q655-F1
#
_entry.id   AF-A0A846Q655-F1
#
_cell.length_a   1.000
_cell.length_b   1.000
_cell.length_c   1.000
_cell.angle_alpha   90.00
_cell.angle_beta   90.00
_cell.angle_gamma   90.00
#
_symmetry.space_group_name_H-M   'P 1'
#
loop_
_entity.id
_entity.type
_entity.pdbx_description
1 polymer ?
#
loop_
_entity_poly.entity_id
_entity_poly.type
_entity_poly.pdbx_seq_one_letter_code
_entity_poly.pdbx_strand_id
1 'polypeptide(L)'
;MKSIKFDRNEVAGAFGDLGTFIPFVLGLIVVNGLSATSVMTMYGLAYIFTGIIYGVPIPVQPMKAVAAISISQGASPEQISGTGLVLGLFFVVIAMTGLVKTIERLVPKYVVRGIQLALGVKMILVASNYIFQGSIGGWVTSAVAISIVLLFYDSRRIPSSLLLLSVVGILNIFRLENLVFLFEGLRFSLPKMLDPDVSSIFQGFLTLGLPQIPLTIGNSIIATALLSRDLFPRGKVSVKRLSLSLGFMNSIFPFFGGIPICHGCGGLASHYRFGARTRTSILFIGVLLISLGLFFGEASTNFFNLIPMNIVGVFLLFAGIELSMVVRKANITDKSGLLVMFAVTGMSIIFKYGMTVGIIIGPLLLYALKSRNNEKHIKTLLSGLHQSGLRMSVKILKPTYFEEAFDKFVEAVDVKIEDSEEVSSLDAVGRVLSEDVVSIVKIPPEDMSVMDGYAVRSEDTQEATNKKPIQLKIVGRLYPSSSKEDVKVSKGEASYVTTGAPIPLGADAVEKIEFVRVKGRQIQLRRPVKKWSFVAIKGEDISEGVILKRGQTLRPQDVGLILGIGKTKVRVLRKPRIVILSVGDELTDLDREDTSKKMSNYSLIVSRLLEDLGADPKIIGVAPDESKVVAERLARGLDEADVLITIAGISVGEKDIVPDAVKRLEPRGLIIHGVKMKPGSVTGLGTIRGKPLVALPGHIASTLAGFYTFVAPIVAYIQGLGVKPPLPIVRAKILQKVERHSVMMFLLIRVKDEDGLLAEPVMGGSSLLRRIIEANGFLILPAQNEIEEGEEVNVTLFSRHELNRIYDRHSS
;
A
#
# COMPACT_ATOMS: atom_id res chain seq x y z
N MET A 1 -14.25 -7.92 -26.53
CA MET A 1 -14.42 -6.45 -26.54
C MET A 1 -15.82 -6.17 -26.01
N LYS A 2 -16.01 -5.34 -24.96
CA LYS A 2 -17.37 -4.90 -24.61
C LYS A 2 -17.94 -4.10 -25.79
N SER A 3 -19.20 -4.32 -26.10
CA SER A 3 -19.94 -3.69 -27.20
C SER A 3 -19.93 -2.17 -27.06
N ILE A 4 -19.96 -1.46 -28.20
CA ILE A 4 -20.28 -0.04 -28.26
C ILE A 4 -21.63 0.14 -27.54
N LYS A 5 -21.64 0.98 -26.51
CA LYS A 5 -22.84 1.30 -25.74
C LYS A 5 -23.06 2.80 -25.86
N PHE A 6 -24.14 3.20 -26.53
CA PHE A 6 -24.58 4.59 -26.60
C PHE A 6 -25.67 4.79 -25.57
N ASP A 7 -25.31 5.35 -24.41
CA ASP A 7 -26.27 5.75 -23.38
C ASP A 7 -26.01 7.18 -22.94
N ARG A 8 -26.95 7.74 -22.16
CA ARG A 8 -26.89 9.12 -21.68
C ARG A 8 -25.61 9.41 -20.90
N ASN A 9 -25.04 8.42 -20.22
CA ASN A 9 -23.82 8.59 -19.42
C ASN A 9 -22.59 8.68 -20.31
N GLU A 10 -22.53 7.93 -21.41
CA GLU A 10 -21.46 8.07 -22.41
C GLU A 10 -21.52 9.41 -23.14
N VAL A 11 -22.72 9.91 -23.47
CA VAL A 11 -22.88 11.26 -24.06
C VAL A 11 -22.48 12.35 -23.08
N ALA A 12 -22.92 12.28 -21.81
CA ALA A 12 -22.51 13.22 -20.79
C ALA A 12 -20.99 13.15 -20.52
N GLY A 13 -20.44 11.94 -20.47
CA GLY A 13 -19.03 11.67 -20.31
C GLY A 13 -18.17 12.25 -21.42
N ALA A 14 -18.68 12.30 -22.66
CA ALA A 14 -17.99 12.84 -23.83
C ALA A 14 -17.60 14.32 -23.66
N PHE A 15 -18.38 15.08 -22.89
CA PHE A 15 -18.15 16.52 -22.65
C PHE A 15 -17.28 16.80 -21.40
N GLY A 16 -16.73 15.75 -20.76
CA GLY A 16 -16.10 15.87 -19.45
C GLY A 16 -14.88 16.80 -19.40
N ASP A 17 -14.08 16.87 -20.46
CA ASP A 17 -12.86 17.70 -20.51
C ASP A 17 -13.07 19.09 -21.17
N LEU A 18 -14.31 19.42 -21.58
CA LEU A 18 -14.63 20.72 -22.18
C LEU A 18 -14.36 21.92 -21.27
N GLY A 19 -14.43 21.70 -19.95
CA GLY A 19 -14.01 22.67 -18.93
C GLY A 19 -12.60 23.23 -19.17
N THR A 20 -11.70 22.36 -19.62
CA THR A 20 -10.28 22.69 -19.88
C THR A 20 -9.99 22.95 -21.36
N PHE A 21 -10.77 22.40 -22.28
CA PHE A 21 -10.61 22.58 -23.72
C PHE A 21 -10.94 24.00 -24.16
N ILE A 22 -12.12 24.50 -23.78
CA ILE A 22 -12.70 25.74 -24.33
C ILE A 22 -11.79 26.95 -24.08
N PRO A 23 -11.27 27.20 -22.87
CA PRO A 23 -10.44 28.40 -22.62
C PRO A 23 -9.20 28.48 -23.51
N PHE A 24 -8.50 27.35 -23.71
CA PHE A 24 -7.26 27.32 -24.51
C PHE A 24 -7.55 27.36 -26.01
N VAL A 25 -8.53 26.60 -26.49
CA VAL A 25 -8.86 26.58 -27.92
C VAL A 25 -9.44 27.91 -28.38
N LEU A 26 -10.33 28.51 -27.58
CA LEU A 26 -10.87 29.83 -27.85
C LEU A 26 -9.75 30.88 -27.89
N GLY A 27 -8.85 30.88 -26.90
CA GLY A 27 -7.71 31.80 -26.87
C GLY A 27 -6.81 31.63 -28.09
N LEU A 28 -6.50 30.41 -28.49
CA LEU A 28 -5.66 30.12 -29.66
C LEU A 28 -6.32 30.56 -31.00
N ILE A 29 -7.64 30.45 -31.12
CA ILE A 29 -8.37 30.91 -32.32
C ILE A 29 -8.42 32.44 -32.35
N VAL A 30 -8.89 33.07 -31.26
CA VAL A 30 -9.16 34.52 -31.21
C VAL A 30 -7.88 35.34 -31.09
N VAL A 31 -6.92 34.92 -30.26
CA VAL A 31 -5.69 35.68 -29.98
C VAL A 31 -4.59 35.35 -30.99
N ASN A 32 -4.43 34.08 -31.35
CA ASN A 32 -3.33 33.64 -32.24
C ASN A 32 -3.77 33.44 -33.70
N GLY A 33 -5.05 33.61 -34.03
CA GLY A 33 -5.55 33.57 -35.42
C GLY A 33 -5.61 32.18 -36.02
N LEU A 34 -5.72 31.12 -35.21
CA LEU A 34 -5.87 29.75 -35.71
C LEU A 34 -7.27 29.51 -36.27
N SER A 35 -7.36 28.72 -37.35
CA SER A 35 -8.63 28.37 -38.01
C SER A 35 -9.45 27.40 -37.14
N ALA A 36 -10.68 27.78 -36.77
CA ALA A 36 -11.56 26.88 -36.00
C ALA A 36 -11.87 25.58 -36.77
N THR A 37 -12.06 25.66 -38.09
CA THR A 37 -12.19 24.50 -39.00
C THR A 37 -11.06 23.51 -38.81
N SER A 38 -9.82 24.01 -38.84
CA SER A 38 -8.61 23.19 -38.75
C SER A 38 -8.45 22.58 -37.36
N VAL A 39 -8.60 23.40 -36.33
CA VAL A 39 -8.47 22.98 -34.94
C VAL A 39 -9.52 21.92 -34.60
N MET A 40 -10.81 22.19 -34.81
CA MET A 40 -11.89 21.27 -34.43
C MET A 40 -11.83 19.96 -35.21
N THR A 41 -11.57 20.00 -36.52
CA THR A 41 -11.46 18.80 -37.35
C THR A 41 -10.31 17.91 -36.90
N MET A 42 -9.11 18.47 -36.73
CA MET A 42 -7.94 17.69 -36.29
C MET A 42 -8.09 17.15 -34.87
N TYR A 43 -8.72 17.94 -33.99
CA TYR A 43 -9.00 17.51 -32.62
C TYR A 43 -10.02 16.37 -32.57
N GLY A 44 -11.05 16.42 -33.41
CA GLY A 44 -12.02 15.35 -33.54
C GLY A 44 -11.41 14.06 -34.10
N LEU A 45 -10.54 14.17 -35.12
CA LEU A 45 -9.75 13.05 -35.63
C LEU A 45 -8.85 12.44 -34.56
N ALA A 46 -8.24 13.26 -33.72
CA ALA A 46 -7.43 12.81 -32.58
C ALA A 46 -8.26 11.96 -31.60
N TYR A 47 -9.47 12.39 -31.23
CA TYR A 47 -10.35 11.59 -30.36
C TYR A 47 -10.79 10.27 -31.01
N ILE A 48 -11.08 10.26 -32.31
CA ILE A 48 -11.39 9.01 -33.02
C ILE A 48 -10.19 8.07 -32.97
N PHE A 49 -8.99 8.58 -33.25
CA PHE A 49 -7.75 7.82 -33.21
C PHE A 49 -7.49 7.21 -31.82
N THR A 50 -7.63 7.97 -30.74
CA THR A 50 -7.44 7.44 -29.38
C THR A 50 -8.53 6.43 -29.00
N GLY A 51 -9.77 6.64 -29.43
CA GLY A 51 -10.89 5.72 -29.19
C GLY A 51 -10.72 4.36 -29.83
N ILE A 52 -10.16 4.34 -31.05
CA ILE A 52 -9.84 3.10 -31.77
C ILE A 52 -8.70 2.36 -31.06
N ILE A 53 -7.61 3.06 -30.72
CA ILE A 53 -6.37 2.44 -30.20
C ILE A 53 -6.54 1.89 -28.77
N TYR A 54 -7.15 2.66 -27.88
CA TYR A 54 -7.15 2.35 -26.44
C TYR A 54 -8.38 1.57 -25.99
N GLY A 55 -9.51 1.76 -26.65
CA GLY A 55 -10.77 1.10 -26.30
C GLY A 55 -11.39 1.54 -24.97
N VAL A 56 -10.85 2.59 -24.36
CA VAL A 56 -11.28 3.27 -23.11
C VAL A 56 -11.20 4.78 -23.35
N PRO A 57 -11.92 5.63 -22.58
CA PRO A 57 -12.07 7.06 -22.89
C PRO A 57 -10.80 7.87 -22.56
N ILE A 58 -9.73 7.68 -23.35
CA ILE A 58 -8.51 8.47 -23.25
C ILE A 58 -8.75 9.87 -23.84
N PRO A 59 -8.61 10.94 -23.03
CA PRO A 59 -8.84 12.30 -23.49
C PRO A 59 -7.79 12.77 -24.49
N VAL A 60 -8.18 13.79 -25.25
CA VAL A 60 -7.29 14.64 -26.02
C VAL A 60 -7.43 16.05 -25.46
N GLN A 61 -6.33 16.68 -25.05
CA GLN A 61 -6.29 17.99 -24.40
C GLN A 61 -5.28 18.91 -25.12
N PRO A 62 -5.47 20.23 -25.17
CA PRO A 62 -4.42 21.12 -25.68
C PRO A 62 -3.20 21.06 -24.75
N MET A 63 -2.01 21.16 -25.31
CA MET A 63 -0.78 21.26 -24.51
C MET A 63 -0.79 22.56 -23.71
N LYS A 64 -1.04 22.47 -22.39
CA LYS A 64 -1.29 23.64 -21.53
C LYS A 64 -0.20 24.72 -21.59
N ALA A 65 1.09 24.36 -21.59
CA ALA A 65 2.17 25.35 -21.68
C ALA A 65 2.27 25.94 -23.08
N VAL A 66 2.17 25.13 -24.14
CA VAL A 66 2.16 25.64 -25.53
C VAL A 66 1.02 26.65 -25.71
N ALA A 67 -0.19 26.28 -25.31
CA ALA A 67 -1.35 27.17 -25.45
C ALA A 67 -1.21 28.45 -24.60
N ALA A 68 -0.84 28.33 -23.33
CA ALA A 68 -0.67 29.48 -22.44
C ALA A 68 0.45 30.44 -22.90
N ILE A 69 1.58 29.91 -23.35
CA ILE A 69 2.70 30.73 -23.85
C ILE A 69 2.31 31.39 -25.17
N SER A 70 1.64 30.65 -26.06
CA SER A 70 1.19 31.19 -27.35
C SER A 70 0.24 32.37 -27.17
N ILE A 71 -0.76 32.21 -26.29
CA ILE A 71 -1.73 33.26 -26.00
C ILE A 71 -1.04 34.45 -25.32
N SER A 72 -0.14 34.19 -24.36
CA SER A 72 0.49 35.27 -23.59
C SER A 72 1.58 36.03 -24.35
N GLN A 73 2.21 35.41 -25.35
CA GLN A 73 3.30 36.01 -26.13
C GLN A 73 2.92 36.33 -27.58
N GLY A 74 1.69 36.02 -28.00
CA GLY A 74 1.24 36.22 -29.37
C GLY A 74 2.01 35.38 -30.40
N ALA A 75 2.26 34.09 -30.10
CA ALA A 75 2.94 33.20 -31.05
C ALA A 75 2.14 33.06 -32.35
N SER A 76 2.83 32.97 -33.49
CA SER A 76 2.15 32.82 -34.79
C SER A 76 1.60 31.40 -34.97
N PRO A 77 0.59 31.20 -35.84
CA PRO A 77 0.10 29.86 -36.21
C PRO A 77 1.22 28.91 -36.66
N GLU A 78 2.20 29.42 -37.41
CA GLU A 78 3.35 28.67 -37.92
C GLU A 78 4.27 28.23 -36.78
N GLN A 79 4.53 29.09 -35.79
CA GLN A 79 5.31 28.73 -34.61
C GLN A 79 4.62 27.66 -33.77
N ILE A 80 3.30 27.76 -33.60
CA ILE A 80 2.49 26.78 -32.85
C ILE A 80 2.49 25.43 -33.58
N SER A 81 2.28 25.44 -34.90
CA SER A 81 2.31 24.24 -35.73
C SER A 81 3.69 23.58 -35.72
N GLY A 82 4.75 24.37 -35.97
CA GLY A 82 6.13 23.89 -35.97
C GLY A 82 6.57 23.29 -34.63
N THR A 83 6.09 23.85 -33.51
CA THR A 83 6.28 23.26 -32.18
C THR A 83 5.66 21.88 -32.08
N GLY A 84 4.44 21.72 -32.60
CA GLY A 84 3.75 20.43 -32.65
C GLY A 84 4.57 19.37 -33.38
N LEU A 85 5.06 19.69 -34.58
CA LEU A 85 5.85 18.77 -35.39
C LEU A 85 7.11 18.27 -34.67
N VAL A 86 7.87 19.18 -34.05
CA VAL A 86 9.08 18.81 -33.31
C VAL A 86 8.75 17.99 -32.07
N LEU A 87 7.72 18.37 -31.31
CA LEU A 87 7.26 17.57 -30.17
C LEU A 87 6.76 16.20 -30.62
N GLY A 88 6.10 16.10 -31.76
CA GLY A 88 5.67 14.85 -32.37
C GLY A 88 6.84 13.89 -32.59
N LEU A 89 7.85 14.36 -33.32
CA LEU A 89 9.07 13.60 -33.58
C LEU A 89 9.78 13.24 -32.27
N PHE A 90 9.93 14.21 -31.37
CA PHE A 90 10.54 14.00 -30.05
C PHE A 90 9.84 12.86 -29.28
N PHE A 91 8.51 12.89 -29.19
CA PHE A 91 7.75 11.88 -28.46
C PHE A 91 7.79 10.49 -29.12
N VAL A 92 7.86 10.41 -30.45
CA VAL A 92 8.13 9.14 -31.16
C VAL A 92 9.52 8.60 -30.78
N VAL A 93 10.56 9.43 -30.87
CA VAL A 93 11.96 9.03 -30.59
C VAL A 93 12.12 8.57 -29.14
N ILE A 94 11.62 9.32 -28.16
CA ILE A 94 11.76 8.91 -26.75
C ILE A 94 10.93 7.66 -26.42
N ALA A 95 9.82 7.43 -27.13
CA ALA A 95 9.00 6.24 -26.94
C ALA A 95 9.68 4.98 -27.51
N MET A 96 10.40 5.12 -28.63
CA MET A 96 11.17 4.03 -29.24
C MET A 96 12.43 3.69 -28.42
N THR A 97 13.10 4.71 -27.88
CA THR A 97 14.34 4.54 -27.09
C THR A 97 14.10 4.19 -25.62
N GLY A 98 12.89 4.44 -25.09
CA GLY A 98 12.56 4.19 -23.68
C GLY A 98 13.04 5.27 -22.70
N LEU A 99 13.52 6.41 -23.20
CA LEU A 99 14.11 7.51 -22.43
C LEU A 99 13.11 8.34 -21.61
N VAL A 100 11.81 8.08 -21.75
CA VAL A 100 10.73 8.81 -21.05
C VAL A 100 10.97 8.89 -19.53
N LYS A 101 11.40 7.78 -18.90
CA LYS A 101 11.68 7.74 -17.46
C LYS A 101 12.95 8.49 -17.07
N THR A 102 13.95 8.54 -17.95
CA THR A 102 15.20 9.25 -17.71
C THR A 102 14.95 10.75 -17.67
N ILE A 103 14.19 11.27 -18.64
CA ILE A 103 13.86 12.70 -18.72
C ILE A 103 13.01 13.15 -17.53
N GLU A 104 12.07 12.30 -17.07
CA GLU A 104 11.29 12.58 -15.85
C GLU A 104 12.18 12.79 -14.62
N ARG A 105 13.24 11.99 -14.46
CA ARG A 105 14.15 12.07 -13.30
C ARG A 105 15.05 13.31 -13.35
N LEU A 106 15.41 13.77 -14.55
CA LEU A 106 16.30 14.91 -14.74
C LEU A 106 15.68 16.25 -14.33
N VAL A 107 14.35 16.38 -14.36
CA VAL A 107 13.66 17.63 -14.04
C VAL A 107 12.92 17.49 -12.69
N PRO A 108 13.44 18.07 -11.60
CA PRO A 108 12.82 17.98 -10.29
C PRO A 108 11.40 18.54 -10.29
N LYS A 109 10.54 17.95 -9.45
CA LYS A 109 9.14 18.39 -9.30
C LYS A 109 9.02 19.89 -9.00
N TYR A 110 9.96 20.47 -8.25
CA TYR A 110 9.98 21.91 -7.93
C TYR A 110 10.09 22.80 -9.17
N VAL A 111 10.87 22.36 -10.17
CA VAL A 111 11.05 23.08 -11.45
C VAL A 111 9.76 23.04 -12.25
N VAL A 112 9.13 21.87 -12.34
CA VAL A 112 7.83 21.71 -13.00
C VAL A 112 6.76 22.58 -12.32
N ARG A 113 6.72 22.63 -10.98
CA ARG A 113 5.80 23.51 -10.24
C ARG A 113 6.09 24.99 -10.47
N GLY A 114 7.35 25.38 -10.54
CA GLY A 114 7.74 26.77 -10.85
C GLY A 114 7.28 27.21 -12.24
N ILE A 115 7.45 26.35 -13.25
CA ILE A 115 6.97 26.59 -14.61
C ILE A 115 5.43 26.68 -14.63
N GLN A 116 4.72 25.77 -13.95
CA GLN A 116 3.26 25.80 -13.86
C GLN A 116 2.73 27.07 -13.19
N LEU A 117 3.36 27.51 -12.11
CA LEU A 117 3.02 28.75 -11.42
C LEU A 117 3.27 29.96 -12.32
N ALA A 118 4.41 30.02 -13.02
CA ALA A 118 4.73 31.09 -13.95
C ALA A 118 3.73 31.19 -15.11
N LEU A 119 3.36 30.05 -15.69
CA LEU A 119 2.33 29.98 -16.74
C LEU A 119 0.99 30.52 -16.23
N GLY A 120 0.57 30.08 -15.04
CA GLY A 120 -0.65 30.54 -14.41
C GLY A 120 -0.66 32.06 -14.19
N VAL A 121 0.42 32.60 -13.63
CA VAL A 121 0.57 34.05 -13.41
C VAL A 121 0.58 34.83 -14.72
N LYS A 122 1.31 34.39 -15.76
CA LYS A 122 1.30 35.07 -17.07
C LYS A 122 -0.09 35.11 -17.69
N MET A 123 -0.85 34.01 -17.60
CA MET A 123 -2.24 33.99 -18.09
C MET A 123 -3.13 34.95 -17.31
N ILE A 124 -2.96 35.04 -15.99
CA ILE A 124 -3.70 36.00 -15.16
C ILE A 124 -3.37 37.44 -15.56
N LEU A 125 -2.10 37.76 -15.82
CA LEU A 125 -1.69 39.11 -16.25
C LEU A 125 -2.31 39.50 -17.61
N VAL A 126 -2.28 38.60 -18.59
CA VAL A 126 -2.92 38.85 -19.90
C VAL A 126 -4.44 38.93 -19.77
N ALA A 127 -5.03 38.07 -18.94
CA ALA A 127 -6.45 38.13 -18.62
C ALA A 127 -6.85 39.48 -18.00
N SER A 128 -6.06 40.01 -17.07
CA SER A 128 -6.29 41.32 -16.46
C SER A 128 -6.30 42.42 -17.51
N ASN A 129 -5.37 42.42 -18.47
CA ASN A 129 -5.37 43.39 -19.55
C ASN A 129 -6.70 43.33 -20.34
N TYR A 130 -7.13 42.14 -20.75
CA TYR A 130 -8.39 42.01 -21.49
C TYR A 130 -9.64 42.40 -20.68
N ILE A 131 -9.67 42.10 -19.37
CA ILE A 131 -10.80 42.44 -18.50
C ILE A 131 -10.89 43.96 -18.28
N PHE A 132 -9.75 44.63 -18.06
CA PHE A 132 -9.73 46.03 -17.62
C PHE A 132 -9.55 47.07 -18.74
N GLN A 133 -9.16 46.68 -19.96
CA GLN A 133 -8.94 47.60 -21.10
C GLN A 133 -10.25 48.20 -21.69
N GLY A 134 -11.43 47.79 -21.20
CA GLY A 134 -12.74 48.21 -21.72
C GLY A 134 -13.46 49.30 -20.91
N SER A 135 -14.69 49.61 -21.34
CA SER A 135 -15.60 50.53 -20.64
C SER A 135 -16.16 49.94 -19.34
N ILE A 136 -16.83 50.76 -18.52
CA ILE A 136 -17.52 50.33 -17.30
C ILE A 136 -18.47 49.15 -17.57
N GLY A 137 -19.18 49.16 -18.71
CA GLY A 137 -20.04 48.03 -19.12
C GLY A 137 -19.27 46.73 -19.37
N GLY A 138 -18.04 46.82 -19.89
CA GLY A 138 -17.12 45.68 -20.02
C GLY A 138 -16.69 45.12 -18.66
N TRP A 139 -16.46 45.97 -17.66
CA TRP A 139 -16.13 45.52 -16.31
C TRP A 139 -17.31 44.82 -15.64
N VAL A 140 -18.52 45.36 -15.79
CA VAL A 140 -19.75 44.73 -15.26
C VAL A 140 -19.98 43.35 -15.88
N THR A 141 -19.88 43.23 -17.21
CA THR A 141 -20.04 41.94 -17.89
C THR A 141 -18.96 40.93 -17.48
N SER A 142 -17.73 41.39 -17.23
CA SER A 142 -16.65 40.55 -16.68
C SER A 142 -16.95 40.08 -15.25
N ALA A 143 -17.45 40.96 -14.38
CA ALA A 143 -17.81 40.62 -13.00
C ALA A 143 -18.94 39.58 -12.95
N VAL A 144 -19.95 39.72 -13.82
CA VAL A 144 -21.02 38.72 -13.98
C VAL A 144 -20.45 37.39 -14.47
N ALA A 145 -19.60 37.41 -15.49
CA ALA A 145 -18.97 36.20 -16.01
C ALA A 145 -18.09 35.48 -14.97
N ILE A 146 -17.30 36.23 -14.19
CA ILE A 146 -16.52 35.69 -13.06
C ILE A 146 -17.44 35.07 -12.02
N SER A 147 -18.55 35.73 -11.68
CA SER A 147 -19.52 35.22 -10.71
C SER A 147 -20.14 33.90 -11.17
N ILE A 148 -20.50 33.79 -12.46
CA ILE A 148 -20.98 32.54 -13.06
C ILE A 148 -19.92 31.44 -12.94
N VAL A 149 -18.66 31.75 -13.27
CA VAL A 149 -17.57 30.76 -13.20
C VAL A 149 -17.35 30.28 -11.76
N LEU A 150 -17.38 31.17 -10.77
CA LEU A 150 -17.20 30.83 -9.36
C LEU A 150 -18.38 30.00 -8.81
N LEU A 151 -19.63 30.41 -9.10
CA LEU A 151 -20.84 29.71 -8.65
C LEU A 151 -20.91 28.28 -9.20
N PHE A 152 -20.41 28.06 -10.42
CA PHE A 152 -20.44 26.76 -11.08
C PHE A 152 -19.08 26.03 -11.08
N TYR A 153 -18.09 26.52 -10.33
CA TYR A 153 -16.74 25.95 -10.29
C TYR A 153 -16.73 24.47 -9.89
N ASP A 154 -17.43 24.16 -8.79
CA ASP A 154 -17.54 22.80 -8.25
C ASP A 154 -18.77 22.03 -8.76
N SER A 155 -19.50 22.61 -9.73
CA SER A 155 -20.71 21.98 -10.27
C SER A 155 -20.37 20.64 -10.90
N ARG A 156 -21.01 19.58 -10.38
CA ARG A 156 -20.87 18.22 -10.90
C ARG A 156 -21.75 17.93 -12.12
N ARG A 157 -22.58 18.90 -12.56
CA ARG A 157 -23.56 18.72 -13.64
C ARG A 157 -23.24 19.53 -14.89
N ILE A 158 -22.76 20.77 -14.75
CA ILE A 158 -22.57 21.69 -15.88
C ILE A 158 -21.19 22.34 -15.76
N PRO A 159 -20.28 22.13 -16.72
CA PRO A 159 -19.02 22.88 -16.79
C PRO A 159 -19.27 24.39 -16.94
N SER A 160 -18.65 25.19 -16.08
CA SER A 160 -18.80 26.65 -16.10
C SER A 160 -18.42 27.29 -17.43
N SER A 161 -17.44 26.72 -18.14
CA SER A 161 -17.01 27.24 -19.45
C SER A 161 -18.08 27.10 -20.54
N LEU A 162 -18.82 25.98 -20.53
CA LEU A 162 -19.94 25.75 -21.44
C LEU A 162 -21.11 26.67 -21.13
N LEU A 163 -21.42 26.87 -19.85
CA LEU A 163 -22.47 27.78 -19.42
C LEU A 163 -22.15 29.21 -19.87
N LEU A 164 -20.92 29.68 -19.63
CA LEU A 164 -20.50 31.01 -20.03
C LEU A 164 -20.55 31.21 -21.55
N LEU A 165 -20.06 30.23 -22.33
CA LEU A 165 -20.13 30.27 -23.80
C LEU A 165 -21.59 30.30 -24.30
N SER A 166 -22.48 29.54 -23.66
CA SER A 166 -23.90 29.50 -24.00
C SER A 166 -24.59 30.84 -23.73
N VAL A 167 -24.31 31.46 -22.58
CA VAL A 167 -24.86 32.79 -22.23
C VAL A 167 -24.40 33.84 -23.23
N VAL A 168 -23.10 33.87 -23.54
CA VAL A 168 -22.55 34.81 -24.53
C VAL A 168 -23.16 34.57 -25.91
N GLY A 169 -23.34 33.31 -26.31
CA GLY A 169 -23.95 32.99 -27.59
C GLY A 169 -25.41 33.43 -27.69
N ILE A 170 -26.21 33.15 -26.65
CA ILE A 170 -27.61 33.58 -26.58
C ILE A 170 -27.71 35.10 -26.67
N LEU A 171 -26.89 35.84 -25.91
CA LEU A 171 -26.90 37.31 -25.93
C LEU A 171 -26.51 37.91 -27.29
N ASN A 172 -25.66 37.23 -28.06
CA ASN A 172 -25.25 37.69 -29.39
C ASN A 172 -26.23 37.30 -30.49
N ILE A 173 -26.97 36.21 -30.35
CA ILE A 173 -27.97 35.70 -31.32
C ILE A 173 -29.19 36.64 -31.44
N PHE A 174 -29.52 37.40 -30.39
CA PHE A 174 -30.65 38.35 -30.43
C PHE A 174 -30.38 39.63 -31.25
N ARG A 175 -29.19 39.78 -31.84
CA ARG A 175 -28.87 40.87 -32.77
C ARG A 175 -28.95 40.34 -34.21
N LEU A 176 -29.91 40.84 -34.99
CA LEU A 176 -30.18 40.38 -36.37
C LEU A 176 -28.93 40.34 -37.26
N GLU A 177 -28.06 41.35 -37.17
CA GLU A 177 -26.79 41.44 -37.92
C GLU A 177 -25.83 40.28 -37.60
N ASN A 178 -25.72 39.91 -36.32
CA ASN A 178 -24.90 38.78 -35.88
C ASN A 178 -25.47 37.44 -36.34
N LEU A 179 -26.81 37.33 -36.40
CA LEU A 179 -27.48 36.12 -36.86
C LEU A 179 -27.14 35.87 -38.34
N VAL A 180 -27.24 36.90 -39.18
CA VAL A 180 -26.87 36.82 -40.60
C VAL A 180 -25.40 36.45 -40.75
N PHE A 181 -24.50 37.10 -39.99
CA PHE A 181 -23.06 36.80 -39.99
C PHE A 181 -22.72 35.35 -39.59
N LEU A 182 -23.52 34.74 -38.72
CA LEU A 182 -23.39 33.32 -38.35
C LEU A 182 -23.90 32.39 -39.47
N PHE A 183 -25.02 32.73 -40.10
CA PHE A 183 -25.60 31.94 -41.21
C PHE A 183 -24.70 31.96 -42.45
N GLU A 184 -24.03 33.08 -42.76
CA GLU A 184 -23.06 33.16 -43.86
C GLU A 184 -21.87 32.21 -43.68
N GLY A 185 -21.52 31.87 -42.43
CA GLY A 185 -20.47 30.93 -42.11
C GLY A 185 -20.88 29.45 -42.18
N LEU A 186 -22.14 29.12 -42.47
CA LEU A 186 -22.64 27.74 -42.61
C LEU A 186 -22.26 27.17 -43.97
N ARG A 187 -20.99 26.78 -44.12
CA ARG A 187 -20.49 26.16 -45.33
C ARG A 187 -19.49 25.07 -45.04
N PHE A 188 -19.43 24.11 -45.96
CA PHE A 188 -18.41 23.08 -45.94
C PHE A 188 -17.03 23.73 -46.17
N SER A 189 -16.11 23.54 -45.22
CA SER A 189 -14.76 24.10 -45.24
C SER A 189 -13.75 23.02 -44.87
N LEU A 190 -12.66 22.93 -45.65
CA LEU A 190 -11.56 22.01 -45.36
C LEU A 190 -10.53 22.64 -44.40
N PRO A 191 -9.82 21.83 -43.60
CA PRO A 191 -8.69 22.28 -42.79
C PRO A 191 -7.65 23.02 -43.64
N LYS A 192 -7.16 24.15 -43.13
CA LYS A 192 -6.11 24.93 -43.77
C LYS A 192 -4.76 24.28 -43.47
N MET A 193 -4.00 23.98 -44.52
CA MET A 193 -2.65 23.50 -44.34
C MET A 193 -1.72 24.62 -43.85
N LEU A 194 -0.81 24.27 -42.95
CA LEU A 194 0.27 25.13 -42.49
C LEU A 194 1.60 24.48 -42.86
N ASP A 195 2.50 25.28 -43.43
CA ASP A 195 3.86 24.87 -43.77
C ASP A 195 4.84 25.76 -42.99
N PRO A 196 5.15 25.41 -41.74
CA PRO A 196 5.97 26.25 -40.88
C PRO A 196 7.43 26.23 -41.35
N ASP A 197 8.02 27.41 -41.55
CA ASP A 197 9.43 27.52 -41.92
C ASP A 197 10.35 27.07 -40.77
N VAL A 198 11.60 26.76 -41.11
CA VAL A 198 12.61 26.24 -40.16
C VAL A 198 12.83 27.19 -38.97
N SER A 199 12.77 28.51 -39.17
CA SER A 199 12.94 29.49 -38.09
C SER A 199 11.75 29.46 -37.15
N SER A 200 10.53 29.44 -37.69
CA SER A 200 9.29 29.30 -36.89
C SER A 200 9.26 27.99 -36.11
N ILE A 201 9.71 26.88 -36.71
CA ILE A 201 9.85 25.58 -36.04
C ILE A 201 10.84 25.69 -34.87
N PHE A 202 12.04 26.24 -35.11
CA PHE A 202 13.08 26.33 -34.10
C PHE A 202 12.69 27.25 -32.94
N GLN A 203 12.17 28.45 -33.24
CA GLN A 203 11.71 29.40 -32.24
C GLN A 203 10.52 28.86 -31.45
N GLY A 204 9.56 28.23 -32.13
CA GLY A 204 8.43 27.56 -31.49
C GLY A 204 8.90 26.45 -30.55
N PHE A 205 9.81 25.59 -30.98
CA PHE A 205 10.36 24.54 -30.12
C PHE A 205 11.07 25.12 -28.89
N LEU A 206 11.90 26.15 -29.05
CA LEU A 206 12.64 26.76 -27.94
C LEU A 206 11.73 27.45 -26.92
N THR A 207 10.69 28.14 -27.38
CA THR A 207 9.84 28.99 -26.51
C THR A 207 8.58 28.28 -26.01
N LEU A 208 7.98 27.42 -26.83
CA LEU A 208 6.73 26.72 -26.56
C LEU A 208 6.97 25.24 -26.23
N GLY A 209 7.84 24.57 -26.99
CA GLY A 209 8.03 23.12 -26.94
C GLY A 209 8.81 22.62 -25.72
N LEU A 210 10.00 23.18 -25.49
CA LEU A 210 10.87 22.76 -24.38
C LEU A 210 10.18 22.87 -23.00
N PRO A 211 9.49 23.98 -22.65
CA PRO A 211 8.72 24.08 -21.41
C PRO A 211 7.65 22.99 -21.24
N GLN A 212 7.10 22.49 -22.35
CA GLN A 212 5.99 21.54 -22.36
C GLN A 212 6.43 20.09 -22.13
N ILE A 213 7.68 19.73 -22.43
CA ILE A 213 8.18 18.35 -22.32
C ILE A 213 8.00 17.76 -20.91
N PRO A 214 8.46 18.41 -19.82
CA PRO A 214 8.34 17.84 -18.47
C PRO A 214 6.88 17.68 -18.02
N LEU A 215 6.02 18.65 -18.36
CA LEU A 215 4.60 18.61 -18.01
C LEU A 215 3.88 17.45 -18.71
N THR A 216 4.22 17.22 -19.99
CA THR A 216 3.61 16.16 -20.80
C THR A 216 4.04 14.79 -20.32
N ILE A 217 5.32 14.59 -20.01
CA ILE A 217 5.82 13.31 -19.48
C ILE A 217 5.12 12.98 -18.14
N GLY A 218 5.10 13.92 -17.20
CA GLY A 218 4.50 13.71 -15.89
C GLY A 218 2.98 13.49 -15.95
N ASN A 219 2.23 14.43 -16.53
CA ASN A 219 0.77 14.43 -16.45
C ASN A 219 0.12 13.61 -17.57
N SER A 220 0.57 13.77 -18.80
CA SER A 220 -0.08 13.22 -20.00
C SER A 220 0.36 11.81 -20.34
N ILE A 221 1.54 11.38 -19.87
CA ILE A 221 2.06 10.04 -20.13
C ILE A 221 2.01 9.18 -18.87
N ILE A 222 2.70 9.57 -17.80
CA ILE A 222 2.88 8.71 -16.61
C ILE A 222 1.63 8.71 -15.73
N ALA A 223 1.19 9.87 -15.26
CA ALA A 223 -0.01 9.95 -14.41
C ALA A 223 -1.26 9.47 -15.14
N THR A 224 -1.38 9.74 -16.45
CA THR A 224 -2.49 9.23 -17.28
C THR A 224 -2.45 7.71 -17.41
N ALA A 225 -1.27 7.10 -17.60
CA ALA A 225 -1.15 5.63 -17.63
C ALA A 225 -1.53 4.98 -16.29
N LEU A 226 -1.12 5.58 -15.17
CA LEU A 226 -1.45 5.09 -13.83
C LEU A 226 -2.95 5.20 -13.56
N LEU A 227 -3.52 6.40 -13.70
CA LEU A 227 -4.95 6.63 -13.48
C LEU A 227 -5.83 5.79 -14.40
N SER A 228 -5.40 5.58 -15.66
CA SER A 228 -6.14 4.72 -16.58
C SER A 228 -6.15 3.27 -16.13
N ARG A 229 -5.12 2.78 -15.45
CA ARG A 229 -5.09 1.40 -14.91
C ARG A 229 -6.02 1.28 -13.70
N ASP A 230 -6.09 2.31 -12.88
CA ASP A 230 -6.97 2.35 -11.70
C ASP A 230 -8.45 2.40 -12.11
N LEU A 231 -8.80 3.30 -13.05
CA LEU A 231 -10.19 3.48 -13.50
C LEU A 231 -10.63 2.44 -14.53
N PHE A 232 -9.71 1.94 -15.35
CA PHE A 232 -10.00 0.98 -16.42
C PHE A 232 -9.00 -0.19 -16.42
N PRO A 233 -9.10 -1.14 -15.46
CA PRO A 233 -8.12 -2.22 -15.28
C PRO A 233 -7.93 -3.14 -16.50
N ARG A 234 -8.92 -3.19 -17.40
CA ARG A 234 -8.88 -3.96 -18.65
C ARG A 234 -8.40 -3.14 -19.87
N GLY A 235 -8.08 -1.85 -19.68
CA GLY A 235 -7.63 -0.94 -20.74
C GLY A 235 -6.17 -1.20 -21.15
N LYS A 236 -5.89 -1.15 -22.46
CA LYS A 236 -4.54 -1.39 -23.01
C LYS A 236 -3.67 -0.13 -23.01
N VAL A 237 -3.61 0.58 -21.89
CA VAL A 237 -2.96 1.90 -21.75
C VAL A 237 -1.61 1.73 -21.05
N SER A 238 -0.56 2.27 -21.67
CA SER A 238 0.82 2.19 -21.15
C SER A 238 1.60 3.45 -21.51
N VAL A 239 2.66 3.73 -20.75
CA VAL A 239 3.60 4.84 -21.00
C VAL A 239 4.07 4.85 -22.45
N LYS A 240 4.52 3.69 -22.97
CA LYS A 240 5.00 3.58 -24.36
C LYS A 240 3.91 3.92 -25.38
N ARG A 241 2.70 3.37 -25.20
CA ARG A 241 1.59 3.62 -26.13
C ARG A 241 1.15 5.08 -26.11
N LEU A 242 1.00 5.68 -24.92
CA LEU A 242 0.63 7.09 -24.78
C LEU A 242 1.69 8.02 -25.40
N SER A 243 2.97 7.69 -25.24
CA SER A 243 4.06 8.45 -25.87
C SER A 243 4.02 8.33 -27.39
N LEU A 244 3.76 7.13 -27.93
CA LEU A 244 3.64 6.92 -29.37
C LEU A 244 2.41 7.61 -29.95
N SER A 245 1.21 7.46 -29.37
CA SER A 245 0.01 8.14 -29.88
C SER A 245 0.17 9.65 -29.84
N LEU A 246 0.76 10.18 -28.77
CA LEU A 246 1.11 11.59 -28.67
C LEU A 246 2.06 12.02 -29.80
N GLY A 247 3.12 11.25 -30.03
CA GLY A 247 4.09 11.51 -31.09
C GLY A 247 3.46 11.51 -32.48
N PHE A 248 2.67 10.47 -32.81
CA PHE A 248 1.98 10.35 -34.10
C PHE A 248 1.01 11.51 -34.35
N MET A 249 0.14 11.82 -33.39
CA MET A 249 -0.84 12.90 -33.56
C MET A 249 -0.16 14.25 -33.81
N ASN A 250 0.89 14.57 -33.05
CA ASN A 250 1.61 15.84 -33.20
C ASN A 250 2.59 15.86 -34.38
N SER A 251 2.90 14.71 -34.99
CA SER A 251 3.71 14.69 -36.23
C SER A 251 2.89 14.93 -37.49
N ILE A 252 1.55 14.82 -37.40
CA ILE A 252 0.65 14.86 -38.56
C ILE A 252 -0.30 16.05 -38.48
N PHE A 253 -1.06 16.17 -37.39
CA PHE A 253 -2.15 17.15 -37.30
C PHE A 253 -1.71 18.62 -37.42
N PRO A 254 -0.51 19.03 -36.98
CA PRO A 254 -0.06 20.41 -37.18
C PRO A 254 0.06 20.85 -38.66
N PHE A 255 0.34 19.93 -39.59
CA PHE A 255 0.36 20.24 -41.02
C PHE A 255 -1.01 20.67 -41.55
N PHE A 256 -2.09 20.25 -40.89
CA PHE A 256 -3.46 20.57 -41.26
C PHE A 256 -4.07 21.66 -40.35
N GLY A 257 -3.21 22.51 -39.77
CA GLY A 257 -3.65 23.60 -38.90
C GLY A 257 -4.17 23.14 -37.52
N GLY A 258 -3.89 21.89 -37.14
CA GLY A 258 -4.16 21.38 -35.81
C GLY A 258 -3.21 21.97 -34.77
N ILE A 259 -3.70 22.17 -33.54
CA ILE A 259 -2.86 22.62 -32.43
C ILE A 259 -2.08 21.45 -31.82
N PRO A 260 -0.96 21.70 -31.13
CA PRO A 260 -0.28 20.69 -30.33
C PRO A 260 -1.19 20.15 -29.22
N ILE A 261 -1.37 18.83 -29.21
CA ILE A 261 -2.30 18.12 -28.32
C ILE A 261 -1.59 17.09 -27.46
N CYS A 262 -2.15 16.79 -26.31
CA CYS A 262 -1.69 15.74 -25.42
C CYS A 262 -2.84 14.91 -24.85
N HIS A 263 -2.52 13.90 -24.06
CA HIS A 263 -3.48 13.28 -23.16
C HIS A 263 -3.50 14.04 -21.82
N GLY A 264 -4.28 13.58 -20.84
CA GLY A 264 -4.15 14.13 -19.50
C GLY A 264 -4.99 13.40 -18.45
N CYS A 265 -4.40 13.21 -17.27
CA CYS A 265 -5.07 12.54 -16.17
C CYS A 265 -6.28 13.35 -15.67
N GLY A 266 -6.25 14.67 -15.77
CA GLY A 266 -7.37 15.55 -15.45
C GLY A 266 -8.56 15.35 -16.39
N GLY A 267 -8.32 15.32 -17.71
CA GLY A 267 -9.37 15.01 -18.69
C GLY A 267 -9.94 13.61 -18.50
N LEU A 268 -9.08 12.62 -18.21
CA LEU A 268 -9.48 11.24 -17.97
C LEU A 268 -10.37 11.10 -16.73
N ALA A 269 -9.96 11.74 -15.63
CA ALA A 269 -10.76 11.83 -14.41
C ALA A 269 -12.11 12.51 -14.68
N SER A 270 -12.12 13.56 -15.51
CA SER A 270 -13.34 14.29 -15.81
C SER A 270 -14.30 13.49 -16.69
N HIS A 271 -13.84 12.87 -17.79
CA HIS A 271 -14.65 11.94 -18.58
C HIS A 271 -15.28 10.85 -17.70
N TYR A 272 -14.47 10.22 -16.83
CA TYR A 272 -14.97 9.20 -15.92
C TYR A 272 -16.00 9.76 -14.92
N ARG A 273 -15.75 10.93 -14.35
CA ARG A 273 -16.67 11.63 -13.43
C ARG A 273 -18.03 11.90 -14.08
N PHE A 274 -18.05 12.27 -15.36
CA PHE A 274 -19.28 12.57 -16.11
C PHE A 274 -19.96 11.34 -16.75
N GLY A 275 -19.44 10.14 -16.50
CA GLY A 275 -20.13 8.90 -16.87
C GLY A 275 -19.50 8.11 -18.03
N ALA A 276 -18.39 8.57 -18.62
CA ALA A 276 -17.68 7.81 -19.65
C ALA A 276 -17.12 6.51 -19.08
N ARG A 277 -17.43 5.37 -19.71
CA ARG A 277 -16.95 4.04 -19.29
C ARG A 277 -16.28 3.27 -20.42
N THR A 278 -16.55 3.64 -21.66
CA THR A 278 -16.10 2.96 -22.86
C THR A 278 -15.56 3.96 -23.88
N ARG A 279 -15.09 3.45 -25.02
CA ARG A 279 -14.65 4.29 -26.15
C ARG A 279 -15.78 5.12 -26.77
N THR A 280 -17.05 4.81 -26.50
CA THR A 280 -18.19 5.46 -27.17
C THR A 280 -18.21 6.96 -26.93
N SER A 281 -18.02 7.40 -25.68
CA SER A 281 -17.92 8.82 -25.32
C SER A 281 -16.91 9.58 -26.17
N ILE A 282 -15.68 9.07 -26.30
CA ILE A 282 -14.64 9.75 -27.08
C ILE A 282 -14.86 9.66 -28.60
N LEU A 283 -15.45 8.58 -29.11
CA LEU A 283 -15.87 8.53 -30.52
C LEU A 283 -16.97 9.55 -30.83
N PHE A 284 -17.93 9.71 -29.91
CA PHE A 284 -19.03 10.67 -30.06
C PHE A 284 -18.53 12.11 -30.13
N ILE A 285 -17.71 12.56 -29.17
CA ILE A 285 -17.14 13.91 -29.22
C ILE A 285 -16.22 14.10 -30.44
N GLY A 286 -15.51 13.05 -30.86
CA GLY A 286 -14.68 13.08 -32.07
C GLY A 286 -15.50 13.36 -33.33
N VAL A 287 -16.59 12.62 -33.55
CA VAL A 287 -17.52 12.84 -34.67
C VAL A 287 -18.16 14.23 -34.58
N LEU A 288 -18.60 14.65 -33.39
CA LEU A 288 -19.20 15.96 -33.19
C LEU A 288 -18.24 17.09 -33.58
N LEU A 289 -16.97 17.02 -33.16
CA LEU A 289 -15.97 18.04 -33.46
C LEU A 289 -15.58 18.06 -34.95
N ILE A 290 -15.53 16.91 -35.62
CA ILE A 290 -15.32 16.86 -37.08
C ILE A 290 -16.49 17.51 -37.81
N SER A 291 -17.73 17.20 -37.41
CA SER A 291 -18.92 17.82 -38.00
C SER A 291 -18.93 19.33 -37.78
N LEU A 292 -18.62 19.79 -36.57
CA LEU A 292 -18.52 21.22 -36.26
C LEU A 292 -17.38 21.89 -37.04
N GLY A 293 -16.23 21.25 -37.18
CA GLY A 293 -15.12 21.79 -37.97
C GLY A 293 -15.46 21.91 -39.45
N LEU A 294 -15.94 20.83 -40.07
CA LEU A 294 -16.16 20.78 -41.53
C LEU A 294 -17.37 21.59 -41.98
N PHE A 295 -18.50 21.55 -41.25
CA PHE A 295 -19.75 22.18 -41.69
C PHE A 295 -20.04 23.52 -41.02
N PHE A 296 -19.42 23.77 -39.86
CA PHE A 296 -19.66 24.95 -39.04
C PHE A 296 -18.37 25.68 -38.67
N GLY A 297 -17.23 25.36 -39.28
CA GLY A 297 -15.93 25.89 -38.83
C GLY A 297 -15.79 27.40 -39.03
N GLU A 298 -16.33 27.93 -40.12
CA GLU A 298 -16.35 29.37 -40.38
C GLU A 298 -17.38 30.09 -39.52
N ALA A 299 -18.59 29.53 -39.40
CA ALA A 299 -19.58 29.99 -38.42
C ALA A 299 -19.03 29.99 -36.97
N SER A 300 -18.21 29.00 -36.61
CA SER A 300 -17.57 28.90 -35.30
C SER A 300 -16.48 29.97 -35.13
N THR A 301 -15.71 30.25 -36.18
CA THR A 301 -14.71 31.34 -36.18
C THR A 301 -15.40 32.69 -36.01
N ASN A 302 -16.46 32.93 -36.78
CA ASN A 302 -17.31 34.11 -36.68
C ASN A 302 -17.90 34.25 -35.26
N PHE A 303 -18.46 33.15 -34.74
CA PHE A 303 -18.99 33.10 -33.38
C PHE A 303 -17.94 33.43 -32.31
N PHE A 304 -16.75 32.85 -32.40
CA PHE A 304 -15.67 33.12 -31.45
C PHE A 304 -15.17 34.57 -31.52
N ASN A 305 -15.16 35.18 -32.71
CA ASN A 305 -14.82 36.59 -32.89
C ASN A 305 -15.90 37.55 -32.35
N LEU A 306 -17.15 37.10 -32.19
CA LEU A 306 -18.21 37.86 -31.50
C LEU A 306 -18.06 37.85 -29.97
N ILE A 307 -17.21 37.00 -29.41
CA ILE A 307 -16.98 36.95 -27.96
C ILE A 307 -16.16 38.17 -27.56
N PRO A 308 -16.67 39.04 -26.65
CA PRO A 308 -15.92 40.21 -26.22
C PRO A 308 -14.58 39.82 -25.56
N MET A 309 -13.51 40.59 -25.84
CA MET A 309 -12.16 40.28 -25.33
C MET A 309 -12.12 40.20 -23.80
N ASN A 310 -12.91 41.00 -23.09
CA ASN A 310 -13.01 40.91 -21.63
C ASN A 310 -13.54 39.54 -21.15
N ILE A 311 -14.43 38.89 -21.90
CA ILE A 311 -14.91 37.53 -21.61
C ILE A 311 -13.83 36.48 -21.94
N VAL A 312 -13.07 36.66 -23.03
CA VAL A 312 -11.86 35.86 -23.29
C VAL A 312 -10.88 35.99 -22.12
N GLY A 313 -10.73 37.21 -21.58
CA GLY A 313 -9.99 37.48 -20.35
C GLY A 313 -10.49 36.66 -19.16
N VAL A 314 -11.80 36.55 -18.93
CA VAL A 314 -12.35 35.71 -17.85
C VAL A 314 -12.01 34.23 -18.03
N PHE A 315 -12.05 33.69 -19.26
CA PHE A 315 -11.62 32.33 -19.54
C PHE A 315 -10.12 32.12 -19.24
N LEU A 316 -9.27 33.08 -19.62
CA LEU A 316 -7.83 33.04 -19.36
C LEU A 316 -7.50 33.18 -17.88
N LEU A 317 -8.22 34.04 -17.15
CA LEU A 317 -8.08 34.22 -15.70
C LEU A 317 -8.29 32.88 -14.99
N PHE A 318 -9.37 32.20 -15.35
CA PHE A 318 -9.72 30.92 -14.76
C PHE A 318 -8.71 29.81 -15.07
N ALA A 319 -8.31 29.69 -16.35
CA ALA A 319 -7.27 28.74 -16.75
C ALA A 319 -5.94 29.01 -16.02
N GLY A 320 -5.59 30.29 -15.79
CA GLY A 320 -4.40 30.68 -15.03
C GLY A 320 -4.49 30.33 -13.54
N ILE A 321 -5.65 30.48 -12.91
CA ILE A 321 -5.90 30.05 -11.53
C ILE A 321 -5.79 28.53 -11.41
N GLU A 322 -6.41 27.76 -12.31
CA GLU A 322 -6.35 26.29 -12.32
C GLU A 322 -4.90 25.80 -12.38
N LEU A 323 -4.08 26.39 -13.26
CA LEU A 323 -2.64 26.10 -13.38
C LEU A 323 -1.86 26.41 -12.10
N SER A 324 -2.18 27.53 -11.44
CA SER A 324 -1.49 27.98 -10.22
C SER A 324 -1.82 27.12 -9.00
N MET A 325 -3.07 26.65 -8.88
CA MET A 325 -3.53 25.85 -7.74
C MET A 325 -2.85 24.47 -7.62
N VAL A 326 -2.19 24.00 -8.68
CA VAL A 326 -1.45 22.72 -8.68
C VAL A 326 -0.28 22.74 -7.68
N VAL A 327 0.28 23.92 -7.39
CA VAL A 327 1.36 24.09 -6.40
C VAL A 327 0.90 23.68 -5.00
N ARG A 328 -0.32 24.04 -4.60
CA ARG A 328 -0.88 23.73 -3.27
C ARG A 328 -0.96 22.23 -3.01
N LYS A 329 -1.19 21.42 -4.05
CA LYS A 329 -1.28 19.95 -3.95
C LYS A 329 0.08 19.27 -3.85
N ALA A 330 1.19 20.00 -4.00
CA ALA A 330 2.52 19.41 -4.06
C ALA A 330 3.20 19.19 -2.69
N ASN A 331 2.61 19.64 -1.58
CA ASN A 331 3.13 19.51 -0.21
C ASN A 331 4.64 19.77 -0.10
N ILE A 332 5.12 20.88 -0.69
CA ILE A 332 6.53 21.24 -0.67
C ILE A 332 6.86 21.83 0.71
N THR A 333 7.58 21.08 1.53
CA THR A 333 7.98 21.48 2.90
C THR A 333 9.46 21.85 3.01
N ASP A 334 10.29 21.47 2.03
CA ASP A 334 11.72 21.80 1.98
C ASP A 334 11.95 23.24 1.49
N LYS A 335 12.71 24.02 2.29
CA LYS A 335 13.06 25.42 1.98
C LYS A 335 13.83 25.54 0.65
N SER A 336 14.73 24.60 0.35
CA SER A 336 15.52 24.62 -0.89
C SER A 336 14.64 24.40 -2.11
N GLY A 337 13.72 23.44 -2.03
CA GLY A 337 12.70 23.21 -3.06
C GLY A 337 11.77 24.41 -3.29
N LEU A 338 11.33 25.09 -2.23
CA LEU A 338 10.55 26.33 -2.34
C LEU A 338 11.33 27.45 -3.04
N LEU A 339 12.58 27.66 -2.65
CA LEU A 339 13.43 28.70 -3.25
C LEU A 339 13.64 28.46 -4.74
N VAL A 340 13.95 27.22 -5.14
CA VAL A 340 14.08 26.84 -6.56
C VAL A 340 12.79 27.06 -7.32
N MET A 341 11.65 26.67 -6.75
CA MET A 341 10.35 26.87 -7.37
C MET A 341 10.07 28.37 -7.63
N PHE A 342 10.29 29.24 -6.63
CA PHE A 342 10.08 30.68 -6.79
C PHE A 342 11.10 31.32 -7.73
N ALA A 343 12.37 30.89 -7.69
CA ALA A 343 13.40 31.37 -8.62
C ALA A 343 13.08 31.02 -10.07
N VAL A 344 12.68 29.77 -10.35
CA VAL A 344 12.22 29.32 -11.67
C VAL A 344 10.97 30.10 -12.08
N THR A 345 10.04 30.34 -11.15
CA THR A 345 8.82 31.14 -11.41
C THR A 345 9.18 32.56 -11.85
N GLY A 346 10.00 33.27 -11.06
CA GLY A 346 10.42 34.64 -11.34
C GLY A 346 11.17 34.75 -12.67
N MET A 347 12.14 33.87 -12.90
CA MET A 347 12.89 33.80 -14.16
C MET A 347 11.96 33.57 -15.36
N SER A 348 11.01 32.65 -15.22
CA SER A 348 10.02 32.32 -16.25
C SER A 348 9.08 33.47 -16.58
N ILE A 349 8.77 34.33 -15.60
CA ILE A 349 7.93 35.52 -15.80
C ILE A 349 8.74 36.62 -16.52
N ILE A 350 9.94 36.92 -16.03
CA ILE A 350 10.75 38.07 -16.44
C ILE A 350 11.37 37.88 -17.83
N PHE A 351 11.93 36.69 -18.11
CA PHE A 351 12.69 36.47 -19.34
C PHE A 351 11.87 35.74 -20.40
N LYS A 352 12.04 36.12 -21.67
CA LYS A 352 11.38 35.50 -22.83
C LYS A 352 11.61 33.97 -22.88
N TYR A 353 12.85 33.53 -22.67
CA TYR A 353 13.23 32.11 -22.61
C TYR A 353 13.30 31.55 -21.17
N GLY A 354 12.76 32.27 -20.19
CA GLY A 354 12.96 31.97 -18.77
C GLY A 354 12.47 30.60 -18.33
N MET A 355 11.42 30.06 -18.96
CA MET A 355 10.93 28.70 -18.68
C MET A 355 11.89 27.63 -19.18
N THR A 356 12.45 27.82 -20.38
CA THR A 356 13.44 26.92 -20.99
C THR A 356 14.74 26.93 -20.19
N VAL A 357 15.20 28.11 -19.82
CA VAL A 357 16.36 28.28 -18.93
C VAL A 357 16.06 27.67 -17.56
N GLY A 358 14.85 27.84 -17.03
CA GLY A 358 14.42 27.26 -15.75
C GLY A 358 14.47 25.74 -15.71
N ILE A 359 14.23 25.04 -16.82
CA ILE A 359 14.39 23.58 -16.92
C ILE A 359 15.84 23.15 -16.70
N ILE A 360 16.80 23.98 -17.12
CA ILE A 360 18.24 23.68 -17.03
C ILE A 360 18.83 24.19 -15.72
N ILE A 361 18.54 25.44 -15.36
CA ILE A 361 19.09 26.10 -14.15
C ILE A 361 18.38 25.60 -12.89
N GLY A 362 17.09 25.27 -12.94
CA GLY A 362 16.35 24.80 -11.77
C GLY A 362 16.97 23.57 -11.09
N PRO A 363 17.29 22.49 -11.82
CA PRO A 363 18.05 21.36 -11.28
C PRO A 363 19.43 21.76 -10.76
N LEU A 364 20.17 22.62 -11.47
CA LEU A 364 21.51 23.09 -11.06
C LEU A 364 21.47 23.94 -9.79
N LEU A 365 20.45 24.78 -9.64
CA LEU A 365 20.23 25.62 -8.46
C LEU A 365 19.79 24.75 -7.26
N LEU A 366 18.89 23.80 -7.49
CA LEU A 366 18.52 22.82 -6.47
C LEU A 366 19.73 22.02 -6.01
N TYR A 367 20.57 21.63 -6.96
CA TYR A 367 21.85 21.01 -6.69
C TYR A 367 22.72 21.94 -5.85
N ALA A 368 23.03 23.16 -6.29
CA ALA A 368 23.87 24.12 -5.56
C ALA A 368 23.40 24.37 -4.11
N LEU A 369 22.08 24.52 -3.91
CA LEU A 369 21.48 24.74 -2.59
C LEU A 369 21.54 23.49 -1.69
N LYS A 370 21.50 22.30 -2.28
CA LYS A 370 21.70 21.02 -1.56
C LYS A 370 23.18 20.59 -1.52
N SER A 371 24.04 21.22 -2.32
CA SER A 371 25.45 20.91 -2.56
C SER A 371 26.40 21.64 -1.62
N ARG A 372 25.92 22.35 -0.59
CA ARG A 372 26.77 22.67 0.56
C ARG A 372 27.31 21.42 1.28
N ASN A 373 26.91 20.20 0.87
CA ASN A 373 27.35 18.97 1.51
C ASN A 373 27.47 17.72 0.61
N ASN A 374 28.01 17.77 -0.64
CA ASN A 374 28.69 16.60 -1.28
C ASN A 374 29.15 16.77 -2.74
N GLU A 375 30.46 16.57 -2.99
CA GLU A 375 31.12 16.42 -4.31
C GLU A 375 30.77 15.11 -5.07
N LYS A 376 30.23 14.09 -4.39
CA LYS A 376 30.00 12.75 -4.95
C LYS A 376 29.00 12.73 -6.13
N HIS A 377 28.06 13.68 -6.22
CA HIS A 377 27.00 13.65 -7.23
C HIS A 377 27.46 14.08 -8.63
N ILE A 378 28.50 14.93 -8.72
CA ILE A 378 29.05 15.42 -10.00
C ILE A 378 29.74 14.30 -10.79
N LYS A 379 30.49 13.43 -10.09
CA LYS A 379 31.14 12.27 -10.73
C LYS A 379 30.14 11.28 -11.31
N THR A 380 28.94 11.16 -10.73
CA THR A 380 27.87 10.27 -11.22
C THR A 380 27.09 10.85 -12.40
N LEU A 381 26.89 12.17 -12.44
CA LEU A 381 26.23 12.86 -13.55
C LEU A 381 27.14 12.99 -14.78
N LEU A 382 28.43 13.27 -14.57
CA LEU A 382 29.42 13.30 -15.66
C LEU A 382 29.76 11.88 -16.15
N SER A 383 29.77 10.86 -15.28
CA SER A 383 29.93 9.46 -15.74
C SER A 383 28.71 8.95 -16.50
N GLY A 384 27.51 9.43 -16.18
CA GLY A 384 26.28 9.13 -16.93
C GLY A 384 26.24 9.72 -18.35
N LEU A 385 26.90 10.86 -18.58
CA LEU A 385 27.02 11.48 -19.92
C LEU A 385 28.18 10.88 -20.74
N HIS A 386 29.23 10.36 -20.09
CA HIS A 386 30.36 9.69 -20.76
C HIS A 386 30.09 8.20 -21.06
N GLN A 387 29.08 7.59 -20.44
CA GLN A 387 28.67 6.19 -20.66
C GLN A 387 27.45 6.06 -21.59
N SER A 388 27.42 6.77 -22.72
CA SER A 388 26.43 6.58 -23.80
C SER A 388 26.58 5.25 -24.57
N GLY A 389 27.10 4.22 -23.90
CA GLY A 389 27.25 2.86 -24.37
C GLY A 389 26.99 1.86 -23.25
N LEU A 390 25.87 1.94 -22.53
CA LEU A 390 25.51 0.89 -21.56
C LEU A 390 24.01 0.58 -21.53
N ARG A 391 23.73 -0.72 -21.75
CA ARG A 391 22.49 -1.41 -21.38
C ARG A 391 22.20 -1.16 -19.89
N MET A 392 21.39 -0.16 -19.57
CA MET A 392 20.75 -0.09 -18.26
C MET A 392 19.49 -0.95 -18.27
N SER A 393 19.64 -2.18 -17.76
CA SER A 393 18.50 -2.99 -17.37
C SER A 393 17.74 -2.29 -16.24
N VAL A 394 16.66 -1.59 -16.57
CA VAL A 394 15.65 -1.19 -15.58
C VAL A 394 15.12 -2.49 -14.97
N LYS A 395 15.55 -2.83 -13.75
CA LYS A 395 14.95 -3.92 -12.98
C LYS A 395 13.52 -3.50 -12.63
N ILE A 396 12.58 -3.84 -13.50
CA ILE A 396 11.18 -3.96 -13.15
C ILE A 396 11.15 -5.10 -12.14
N LEU A 397 10.88 -4.81 -10.86
CA LEU A 397 10.54 -5.85 -9.90
C LEU A 397 9.41 -6.67 -10.55
N LYS A 398 9.60 -7.97 -10.73
CA LYS A 398 8.51 -8.89 -11.06
C LYS A 398 7.92 -9.27 -9.70
N PRO A 399 6.90 -8.56 -9.18
CA PRO A 399 6.46 -8.82 -7.83
C PRO A 399 5.81 -10.21 -7.84
N THR A 400 6.29 -11.06 -6.94
CA THR A 400 5.91 -12.47 -6.85
C THR A 400 4.72 -12.58 -5.90
N TYR A 401 3.80 -13.52 -6.15
CA TYR A 401 2.70 -13.80 -5.21
C TYR A 401 3.25 -14.38 -3.90
N PHE A 402 2.50 -14.26 -2.80
CA PHE A 402 2.98 -14.67 -1.49
C PHE A 402 3.41 -16.13 -1.46
N GLU A 403 2.57 -17.06 -1.94
CA GLU A 403 2.86 -18.50 -1.89
C GLU A 403 4.16 -18.80 -2.65
N GLU A 404 4.26 -18.33 -3.90
CA GLU A 404 5.45 -18.52 -4.73
C GLU A 404 6.71 -17.85 -4.14
N ALA A 405 6.57 -16.68 -3.49
CA ALA A 405 7.68 -15.98 -2.88
C ALA A 405 8.19 -16.71 -1.64
N PHE A 406 7.28 -17.22 -0.81
CA PHE A 406 7.63 -17.92 0.41
C PHE A 406 8.22 -19.31 0.12
N ASP A 407 7.63 -20.06 -0.82
CA ASP A 407 8.13 -21.38 -1.22
C ASP A 407 9.57 -21.28 -1.74
N LYS A 408 9.84 -20.37 -2.69
CA LYS A 408 11.19 -20.11 -3.21
C LYS A 408 12.17 -19.65 -2.13
N PHE A 409 11.69 -18.90 -1.15
CA PHE A 409 12.52 -18.41 -0.06
C PHE A 409 12.90 -19.56 0.87
N VAL A 410 11.94 -20.38 1.28
CA VAL A 410 12.14 -21.54 2.14
C VAL A 410 13.02 -22.60 1.47
N GLU A 411 12.83 -22.87 0.18
CA GLU A 411 13.67 -23.80 -0.60
C GLU A 411 15.15 -23.41 -0.62
N ALA A 412 15.46 -22.12 -0.48
CA ALA A 412 16.83 -21.61 -0.50
C ALA A 412 17.47 -21.52 0.89
N VAL A 413 16.69 -21.74 1.96
CA VAL A 413 17.17 -21.68 3.35
C VAL A 413 17.76 -23.03 3.74
N ASP A 414 19.03 -23.02 4.12
CA ASP A 414 19.81 -24.20 4.50
C ASP A 414 20.10 -24.24 6.01
N VAL A 415 19.30 -23.50 6.79
CA VAL A 415 19.46 -23.42 8.24
C VAL A 415 18.30 -24.13 8.92
N LYS A 416 18.64 -25.08 9.79
CA LYS A 416 17.73 -25.65 10.78
C LYS A 416 18.40 -25.63 12.13
N ILE A 417 17.61 -25.38 13.16
CA ILE A 417 18.08 -25.41 14.53
C ILE A 417 17.96 -26.85 15.03
N GLU A 418 19.07 -27.57 14.97
CA GLU A 418 19.16 -28.96 15.43
C GLU A 418 19.95 -29.09 16.73
N ASP A 419 20.76 -28.08 17.06
CA ASP A 419 21.53 -28.03 18.30
C ASP A 419 20.59 -28.03 19.50
N SER A 420 20.78 -29.01 20.40
CA SER A 420 20.06 -29.12 21.66
C SER A 420 20.88 -28.58 22.83
N GLU A 421 20.22 -27.96 23.78
CA GLU A 421 20.77 -27.61 25.08
C GLU A 421 19.89 -28.16 26.21
N GLU A 422 20.52 -28.51 27.33
CA GLU A 422 19.81 -28.92 28.55
C GLU A 422 19.57 -27.69 29.41
N VAL A 423 18.31 -27.42 29.72
CA VAL A 423 17.90 -26.30 30.57
C VAL A 423 17.16 -26.81 31.80
N SER A 424 17.11 -25.98 32.84
CA SER A 424 16.18 -26.18 33.95
C SER A 424 14.76 -26.26 33.41
N SER A 425 13.98 -27.24 33.88
CA SER A 425 12.56 -27.34 33.51
C SER A 425 11.80 -26.05 33.86
N LEU A 426 12.23 -25.32 34.89
CA LEU A 426 11.64 -24.04 35.32
C LEU A 426 11.75 -22.94 34.25
N ASP A 427 12.81 -22.99 33.43
CA ASP A 427 13.09 -21.99 32.39
C ASP A 427 12.70 -22.49 30.98
N ALA A 428 12.01 -23.64 30.91
CA ALA A 428 11.72 -24.33 29.66
C ALA A 428 10.43 -23.86 28.96
N VAL A 429 9.60 -23.02 29.61
CA VAL A 429 8.37 -22.49 29.00
C VAL A 429 8.71 -21.69 27.74
N GLY A 430 7.98 -21.96 26.65
CA GLY A 430 8.20 -21.34 25.34
C GLY A 430 9.34 -21.95 24.52
N ARG A 431 10.11 -22.91 25.07
CA ARG A 431 11.18 -23.61 24.35
C ARG A 431 10.62 -24.79 23.55
N VAL A 432 11.33 -25.19 22.49
CA VAL A 432 10.95 -26.34 21.65
C VAL A 432 11.68 -27.59 22.11
N LEU A 433 10.96 -28.69 22.37
CA LEU A 433 11.56 -29.96 22.74
C LEU A 433 12.47 -30.51 21.65
N SER A 434 13.70 -30.88 22.01
CA SER A 434 14.66 -31.51 21.09
C SER A 434 14.51 -33.03 21.02
N GLU A 435 13.88 -33.65 22.01
CA GLU A 435 13.62 -35.08 22.12
C GLU A 435 12.27 -35.35 22.80
N ASP A 436 11.76 -36.58 22.66
CA ASP A 436 10.54 -37.01 23.34
C ASP A 436 10.76 -37.06 24.86
N VAL A 437 9.81 -36.52 25.63
CA VAL A 437 9.81 -36.70 27.07
C VAL A 437 9.16 -38.05 27.38
N VAL A 438 9.97 -38.98 27.87
CA VAL A 438 9.51 -40.30 28.32
C VAL A 438 9.27 -40.30 29.83
N SER A 439 8.10 -40.75 30.27
CA SER A 439 7.84 -41.09 31.67
C SER A 439 8.23 -42.54 31.95
N ILE A 440 8.97 -42.76 33.04
CA ILE A 440 9.27 -44.08 33.60
C ILE A 440 8.46 -44.36 34.87
N VAL A 441 7.59 -43.42 35.27
CA VAL A 441 6.73 -43.51 36.44
C VAL A 441 5.27 -43.46 36.01
N LYS A 442 4.40 -43.97 36.87
CA LYS A 442 2.94 -43.88 36.70
C LYS A 442 2.38 -42.79 37.61
N ILE A 443 1.40 -42.05 37.12
CA ILE A 443 0.66 -41.06 37.92
C ILE A 443 -0.83 -41.40 37.86
N PRO A 444 -1.50 -41.64 39.01
CA PRO A 444 -0.89 -41.83 40.34
C PRO A 444 -0.01 -43.11 40.40
N PRO A 445 0.92 -43.21 41.37
CA PRO A 445 1.85 -44.35 41.48
C PRO A 445 1.19 -45.66 41.94
N GLU A 446 0.01 -45.56 42.55
CA GLU A 446 -0.86 -46.64 42.99
C GLU A 446 -2.33 -46.21 42.92
N ASP A 447 -3.26 -47.09 43.31
CA ASP A 447 -4.68 -46.75 43.35
C ASP A 447 -4.92 -45.82 44.56
N MET A 448 -5.53 -44.66 44.34
CA MET A 448 -5.67 -43.60 45.33
C MET A 448 -7.13 -43.18 45.50
N SER A 449 -7.51 -42.78 46.71
CA SER A 449 -8.82 -42.18 46.94
C SER A 449 -8.89 -40.77 46.37
N VAL A 450 -9.95 -40.43 45.62
CA VAL A 450 -10.19 -39.05 45.15
C VAL A 450 -11.15 -38.26 46.06
N MET A 451 -11.59 -38.87 47.16
CA MET A 451 -12.52 -38.29 48.12
C MET A 451 -12.16 -38.68 49.56
N ASP A 452 -12.60 -37.88 50.51
CA ASP A 452 -12.64 -38.29 51.92
C ASP A 452 -13.82 -39.23 52.13
N GLY A 453 -13.57 -40.39 52.75
CA GLY A 453 -14.58 -41.42 52.82
C GLY A 453 -14.11 -42.73 53.42
N TYR A 454 -14.77 -43.81 53.01
CA TYR A 454 -14.47 -45.15 53.49
C TYR A 454 -14.19 -46.09 52.33
N ALA A 455 -12.96 -46.60 52.29
CA ALA A 455 -12.55 -47.65 51.37
C ALA A 455 -13.19 -48.98 51.79
N VAL A 456 -13.83 -49.62 50.83
CA VAL A 456 -14.65 -50.83 51.02
C VAL A 456 -14.39 -51.84 49.92
N ARG A 457 -14.79 -53.08 50.19
CA ARG A 457 -14.99 -54.12 49.17
C ARG A 457 -16.34 -53.90 48.51
N SER A 458 -16.36 -53.52 47.24
CA SER A 458 -17.60 -53.23 46.49
C SER A 458 -18.61 -54.39 46.54
N GLU A 459 -18.12 -55.64 46.56
CA GLU A 459 -18.92 -56.85 46.72
C GLU A 459 -19.68 -56.92 48.06
N ASP A 460 -19.11 -56.38 49.15
CA ASP A 460 -19.76 -56.37 50.47
C ASP A 460 -20.88 -55.33 50.56
N THR A 461 -21.05 -54.48 49.54
CA THR A 461 -22.02 -53.39 49.53
C THR A 461 -23.27 -53.67 48.67
N GLN A 462 -23.30 -54.76 47.89
CA GLN A 462 -24.31 -54.98 46.85
C GLN A 462 -25.76 -55.00 47.34
N GLU A 463 -26.01 -55.51 48.55
CA GLU A 463 -27.36 -55.56 49.14
C GLU A 463 -27.75 -54.29 49.92
N ALA A 464 -26.88 -53.29 50.01
CA ALA A 464 -27.15 -52.09 50.81
C ALA A 464 -28.28 -51.27 50.21
N THR A 465 -29.32 -51.00 51.00
CA THR A 465 -30.44 -50.12 50.62
C THR A 465 -30.80 -49.18 51.76
N ASN A 466 -31.61 -48.15 51.48
CA ASN A 466 -32.11 -47.24 52.52
C ASN A 466 -32.88 -47.98 53.63
N LYS A 467 -33.60 -49.05 53.29
CA LYS A 467 -34.38 -49.88 54.23
C LYS A 467 -33.53 -50.95 54.92
N LYS A 468 -32.55 -51.52 54.22
CA LYS A 468 -31.62 -52.55 54.73
C LYS A 468 -30.17 -52.07 54.56
N PRO A 469 -29.69 -51.17 55.42
CA PRO A 469 -28.33 -50.68 55.35
C PRO A 469 -27.32 -51.73 55.83
N ILE A 470 -26.17 -51.81 55.15
CA ILE A 470 -25.07 -52.70 55.54
C ILE A 470 -24.16 -51.99 56.53
N GLN A 471 -23.71 -52.72 57.55
CA GLN A 471 -22.75 -52.23 58.53
C GLN A 471 -21.37 -52.82 58.24
N LEU A 472 -20.35 -51.98 58.15
CA LEU A 472 -18.96 -52.39 57.98
C LEU A 472 -18.13 -51.90 59.16
N LYS A 473 -17.23 -52.73 59.66
CA LYS A 473 -16.33 -52.38 60.77
C LYS A 473 -15.17 -51.52 60.29
N ILE A 474 -14.91 -50.40 60.97
CA ILE A 474 -13.76 -49.55 60.69
C ILE A 474 -12.50 -50.20 61.27
N VAL A 475 -11.54 -50.58 60.42
CA VAL A 475 -10.32 -51.30 60.82
C VAL A 475 -9.05 -50.45 60.80
N GLY A 476 -9.10 -49.28 60.17
CA GLY A 476 -7.95 -48.41 60.08
C GLY A 476 -8.28 -47.05 59.48
N ARG A 477 -7.24 -46.24 59.32
CA ARG A 477 -7.27 -44.94 58.67
C ARG A 477 -6.01 -44.79 57.82
N LEU A 478 -6.15 -44.42 56.56
CA LEU A 478 -5.03 -44.07 55.69
C LEU A 478 -5.12 -42.60 55.30
N TYR A 479 -3.94 -41.97 55.25
CA TYR A 479 -3.71 -40.59 54.83
C TYR A 479 -2.74 -40.59 53.63
N PRO A 480 -2.50 -39.46 52.95
CA PRO A 480 -1.64 -39.44 51.75
C PRO A 480 -0.20 -39.92 51.99
N SER A 481 0.28 -39.83 53.23
CA SER A 481 1.62 -40.31 53.62
C SER A 481 1.63 -41.76 54.14
N SER A 482 0.50 -42.46 54.15
CA SER A 482 0.41 -43.85 54.63
C SER A 482 0.78 -44.85 53.53
N SER A 483 1.15 -46.07 53.91
CA SER A 483 1.33 -47.20 52.99
C SER A 483 0.01 -47.94 52.82
N LYS A 484 -0.31 -48.45 51.62
CA LYS A 484 -1.51 -49.30 51.43
C LYS A 484 -1.46 -50.58 52.27
N GLU A 485 -0.27 -51.01 52.66
CA GLU A 485 0.00 -52.18 53.50
C GLU A 485 -0.33 -51.93 54.99
N ASP A 486 -0.43 -50.66 55.42
CA ASP A 486 -0.70 -50.31 56.82
C ASP A 486 -2.08 -50.80 57.29
N VAL A 487 -3.03 -50.96 56.35
CA VAL A 487 -4.39 -51.43 56.63
C VAL A 487 -4.82 -52.45 55.57
N LYS A 488 -5.40 -53.57 56.02
CA LYS A 488 -6.05 -54.57 55.15
C LYS A 488 -7.55 -54.59 55.44
N VAL A 489 -8.36 -54.43 54.39
CA VAL A 489 -9.83 -54.49 54.45
C VAL A 489 -10.28 -55.89 54.04
N SER A 490 -10.85 -56.64 54.99
CA SER A 490 -11.44 -57.96 54.74
C SER A 490 -12.97 -57.89 54.63
N LYS A 491 -13.64 -59.05 54.58
CA LYS A 491 -15.11 -59.12 54.47
C LYS A 491 -15.82 -58.43 55.62
N GLY A 492 -16.72 -57.50 55.30
CA GLY A 492 -17.51 -56.77 56.30
C GLY A 492 -16.72 -55.64 56.98
N GLU A 493 -15.56 -55.25 56.43
CA GLU A 493 -14.69 -54.22 56.98
C GLU A 493 -14.61 -53.01 56.04
N ALA A 494 -14.16 -51.88 56.58
CA ALA A 494 -13.91 -50.64 55.86
C ALA A 494 -12.72 -49.91 56.50
N SER A 495 -12.01 -49.10 55.72
CA SER A 495 -10.97 -48.19 56.23
C SER A 495 -11.35 -46.76 55.93
N TYR A 496 -11.14 -45.84 56.87
CA TYR A 496 -11.25 -44.42 56.55
C TYR A 496 -10.08 -44.04 55.63
N VAL A 497 -10.36 -43.31 54.56
CA VAL A 497 -9.35 -42.77 53.66
C VAL A 497 -9.63 -41.29 53.45
N THR A 498 -8.59 -40.48 53.43
CA THR A 498 -8.69 -39.11 52.94
C THR A 498 -8.35 -39.06 51.45
N THR A 499 -8.67 -37.95 50.81
CA THR A 499 -8.29 -37.63 49.44
C THR A 499 -6.77 -37.72 49.30
N GLY A 500 -6.31 -38.45 48.28
CA GLY A 500 -4.90 -38.73 48.04
C GLY A 500 -4.30 -39.82 48.93
N ALA A 501 -5.07 -40.51 49.78
CA ALA A 501 -4.59 -41.70 50.48
C ALA A 501 -4.64 -42.93 49.55
N PRO A 502 -3.72 -43.89 49.68
CA PRO A 502 -3.77 -45.11 48.89
C PRO A 502 -4.96 -45.99 49.29
N ILE A 503 -5.48 -46.75 48.32
CA ILE A 503 -6.54 -47.73 48.59
C ILE A 503 -5.93 -48.93 49.35
N PRO A 504 -6.44 -49.25 50.56
CA PRO A 504 -5.90 -50.32 51.40
C PRO A 504 -6.04 -51.69 50.73
N LEU A 505 -5.15 -52.62 51.10
CA LEU A 505 -5.21 -54.00 50.59
C LEU A 505 -6.59 -54.63 50.80
N GLY A 506 -7.20 -55.11 49.72
CA GLY A 506 -8.51 -55.77 49.74
C GLY A 506 -9.69 -54.87 49.45
N ALA A 507 -9.58 -53.54 49.54
CA ALA A 507 -10.62 -52.63 49.08
C ALA A 507 -10.51 -52.33 47.57
N ASP A 508 -11.62 -51.98 46.93
CA ASP A 508 -11.66 -51.66 45.49
C ASP A 508 -12.62 -50.50 45.14
N ALA A 509 -13.20 -49.84 46.15
CA ALA A 509 -14.06 -48.68 45.99
C ALA A 509 -14.03 -47.82 47.26
N VAL A 510 -14.41 -46.55 47.13
CA VAL A 510 -14.59 -45.62 48.25
C VAL A 510 -16.03 -45.12 48.25
N GLU A 511 -16.66 -44.99 49.42
CA GLU A 511 -17.90 -44.19 49.56
C GLU A 511 -17.58 -42.89 50.28
N LYS A 512 -18.12 -41.79 49.76
CA LYS A 512 -17.83 -40.46 50.29
C LYS A 512 -18.43 -40.29 51.69
N ILE A 513 -17.73 -39.56 52.54
CA ILE A 513 -18.08 -39.43 53.96
C ILE A 513 -19.53 -38.92 54.18
N GLU A 514 -20.06 -38.08 53.29
CA GLU A 514 -21.41 -37.52 53.38
C GLU A 514 -22.52 -38.56 53.22
N PHE A 515 -22.22 -39.68 52.57
CA PHE A 515 -23.17 -40.78 52.34
C PHE A 515 -23.01 -41.93 53.33
N VAL A 516 -22.10 -41.76 54.30
CA VAL A 516 -21.80 -42.77 55.31
C VAL A 516 -22.22 -42.26 56.69
N ARG A 517 -23.01 -43.05 57.41
CA ARG A 517 -23.33 -42.76 58.82
C ARG A 517 -22.40 -43.53 59.74
N VAL A 518 -21.59 -42.84 60.51
CA VAL A 518 -20.67 -43.45 61.48
C VAL A 518 -21.40 -43.72 62.80
N LYS A 519 -21.26 -44.93 63.35
CA LYS A 519 -21.74 -45.33 64.67
C LYS A 519 -20.64 -46.09 65.41
N GLY A 520 -19.95 -45.43 66.35
CA GLY A 520 -18.84 -46.04 67.08
C GLY A 520 -17.71 -46.48 66.15
N ARG A 521 -17.40 -47.79 66.12
CA ARG A 521 -16.36 -48.39 65.26
C ARG A 521 -16.93 -48.99 63.96
N GLN A 522 -18.14 -48.60 63.56
CA GLN A 522 -18.78 -49.09 62.34
C GLN A 522 -19.29 -47.94 61.49
N ILE A 523 -19.34 -48.19 60.19
CA ILE A 523 -20.05 -47.37 59.22
C ILE A 523 -21.34 -48.04 58.78
N GLN A 524 -22.32 -47.23 58.41
CA GLN A 524 -23.58 -47.68 57.85
C GLN A 524 -23.71 -47.17 56.41
N LEU A 525 -23.73 -48.09 55.45
CA LEU A 525 -23.94 -47.84 54.03
C LEU A 525 -25.40 -48.10 53.65
N ARG A 526 -26.02 -47.17 52.93
CA ARG A 526 -27.44 -47.21 52.52
C ARG A 526 -27.64 -47.46 51.03
N ARG A 527 -26.55 -47.66 50.29
CA ARG A 527 -26.55 -47.93 48.85
C ARG A 527 -25.33 -48.77 48.49
N PRO A 528 -25.38 -49.53 47.39
CA PRO A 528 -24.20 -50.21 46.88
C PRO A 528 -23.19 -49.20 46.35
N VAL A 529 -21.91 -49.52 46.53
CA VAL A 529 -20.77 -48.79 46.02
C VAL A 529 -20.19 -49.60 44.86
N LYS A 530 -20.16 -49.03 43.66
CA LYS A 530 -19.63 -49.74 42.50
C LYS A 530 -18.12 -49.87 42.62
N LYS A 531 -17.56 -50.96 42.10
CA LYS A 531 -16.11 -51.11 41.95
C LYS A 531 -15.50 -49.89 41.25
N TRP A 532 -14.36 -49.42 41.73
CA TRP A 532 -13.63 -48.23 41.29
C TRP A 532 -14.36 -46.90 41.51
N SER A 533 -15.46 -46.88 42.29
CA SER A 533 -16.08 -45.60 42.66
C SER A 533 -15.12 -44.77 43.51
N PHE A 534 -14.87 -43.54 43.07
CA PHE A 534 -14.00 -42.58 43.75
C PHE A 534 -12.57 -43.10 44.00
N VAL A 535 -12.06 -43.93 43.09
CA VAL A 535 -10.67 -44.40 43.05
C VAL A 535 -10.01 -43.88 41.78
N ALA A 536 -8.89 -43.18 41.91
CA ALA A 536 -7.97 -42.89 40.81
C ALA A 536 -7.07 -44.11 40.63
N ILE A 537 -7.13 -44.74 39.45
CA ILE A 537 -6.41 -45.97 39.16
C ILE A 537 -4.94 -45.66 38.89
N LYS A 538 -4.04 -46.53 39.34
CA LYS A 538 -2.60 -46.43 39.07
C LYS A 538 -2.32 -46.17 37.58
N GLY A 539 -1.68 -45.04 37.30
CA GLY A 539 -1.27 -44.66 35.95
C GLY A 539 -2.40 -44.20 35.03
N GLU A 540 -3.58 -43.84 35.56
CA GLU A 540 -4.69 -43.33 34.75
C GLU A 540 -4.39 -41.99 34.08
N ASP A 541 -3.57 -41.13 34.71
CA ASP A 541 -3.16 -39.83 34.16
C ASP A 541 -1.89 -39.99 33.31
N ILE A 542 -0.85 -40.62 33.88
CA ILE A 542 0.39 -40.92 33.16
C ILE A 542 0.71 -42.41 33.24
N SER A 543 0.84 -43.02 32.07
CA SER A 543 1.44 -44.33 31.87
C SER A 543 2.93 -44.22 31.52
N GLU A 544 3.66 -45.32 31.64
CA GLU A 544 5.03 -45.41 31.13
C GLU A 544 5.05 -45.21 29.60
N GLY A 545 6.01 -44.44 29.10
CA GLY A 545 6.14 -44.13 27.67
C GLY A 545 6.26 -42.64 27.36
N VAL A 546 6.11 -42.30 26.08
CA VAL A 546 6.23 -40.90 25.58
C VAL A 546 5.02 -40.08 26.01
N ILE A 547 5.25 -39.04 26.80
CA ILE A 547 4.20 -38.13 27.30
C ILE A 547 4.18 -36.77 26.59
N LEU A 548 5.33 -36.32 26.06
CA LEU A 548 5.44 -35.13 25.21
C LEU A 548 6.36 -35.45 24.04
N LYS A 549 6.03 -34.97 22.84
CA LYS A 549 6.78 -35.29 21.63
C LYS A 549 7.82 -34.22 21.33
N ARG A 550 8.96 -34.64 20.75
CA ARG A 550 9.94 -33.78 20.09
C ARG A 550 9.25 -32.82 19.12
N GLY A 551 9.72 -31.58 19.07
CA GLY A 551 9.20 -30.54 18.18
C GLY A 551 7.96 -29.81 18.73
N GLN A 552 7.56 -30.07 19.98
CA GLN A 552 6.50 -29.31 20.64
C GLN A 552 7.09 -28.10 21.40
N THR A 553 6.41 -26.96 21.31
CA THR A 553 6.70 -25.80 22.17
C THR A 553 6.08 -26.01 23.55
N LEU A 554 6.91 -25.98 24.60
CA LEU A 554 6.50 -26.23 25.98
C LEU A 554 5.61 -25.10 26.52
N ARG A 555 4.44 -25.45 27.02
CA ARG A 555 3.51 -24.58 27.74
C ARG A 555 3.71 -24.75 29.25
N PRO A 556 3.14 -23.85 30.08
CA PRO A 556 3.25 -23.96 31.54
C PRO A 556 2.82 -25.34 32.09
N GLN A 557 1.72 -25.90 31.59
CA GLN A 557 1.24 -27.22 32.01
C GLN A 557 2.15 -28.38 31.56
N ASP A 558 2.83 -28.23 30.43
CA ASP A 558 3.77 -29.26 29.94
C ASP A 558 5.00 -29.32 30.84
N VAL A 559 5.49 -28.16 31.28
CA VAL A 559 6.55 -28.05 32.29
C VAL A 559 6.09 -28.62 33.65
N GLY A 560 4.85 -28.35 34.06
CA GLY A 560 4.27 -28.95 35.26
C GLY A 560 4.24 -30.48 35.21
N LEU A 561 3.89 -31.05 34.06
CA LEU A 561 3.91 -32.49 33.82
C LEU A 561 5.33 -33.08 33.90
N ILE A 562 6.31 -32.42 33.29
CA ILE A 562 7.74 -32.79 33.33
C ILE A 562 8.25 -32.82 34.78
N LEU A 563 7.92 -31.80 35.57
CA LEU A 563 8.27 -31.74 36.99
C LEU A 563 7.52 -32.80 37.81
N GLY A 564 6.24 -33.06 37.47
CA GLY A 564 5.41 -34.06 38.13
C GLY A 564 5.95 -35.49 38.01
N ILE A 565 6.65 -35.81 36.93
CA ILE A 565 7.39 -37.08 36.78
C ILE A 565 8.81 -37.04 37.35
N GLY A 566 9.17 -35.97 38.07
CA GLY A 566 10.47 -35.80 38.73
C GLY A 566 11.61 -35.29 37.84
N LYS A 567 11.35 -34.86 36.60
CA LYS A 567 12.39 -34.33 35.71
C LYS A 567 12.60 -32.83 35.95
N THR A 568 13.71 -32.47 36.59
CA THR A 568 14.08 -31.07 36.87
C THR A 568 14.83 -30.39 35.72
N LYS A 569 15.24 -31.16 34.71
CA LYS A 569 15.89 -30.67 33.51
C LYS A 569 15.27 -31.31 32.26
N VAL A 570 15.34 -30.58 31.15
CA VAL A 570 14.81 -31.04 29.86
C VAL A 570 15.69 -30.55 28.72
N ARG A 571 15.83 -31.37 27.67
CA ARG A 571 16.57 -31.01 26.46
C ARG A 571 15.67 -30.30 25.46
N VAL A 572 16.05 -29.08 25.14
CA VAL A 572 15.33 -28.21 24.20
C VAL A 572 16.25 -27.77 23.07
N LEU A 573 15.69 -27.38 21.94
CA LEU A 573 16.45 -26.73 20.89
C LEU A 573 16.97 -25.39 21.38
N ARG A 574 18.19 -25.00 20.99
CA ARG A 574 18.70 -23.66 21.25
C ARG A 574 17.79 -22.60 20.62
N LYS A 575 17.77 -21.39 21.17
CA LYS A 575 17.02 -20.29 20.55
C LYS A 575 17.65 -19.92 19.18
N PRO A 576 16.84 -19.65 18.14
CA PRO A 576 17.35 -19.06 16.90
C PRO A 576 17.95 -17.68 17.18
N ARG A 577 19.18 -17.46 16.75
CA ARG A 577 19.88 -16.18 16.89
C ARG A 577 19.54 -15.29 15.71
N ILE A 578 19.11 -14.06 15.97
CA ILE A 578 18.61 -13.17 14.90
C ILE A 578 19.27 -11.82 15.02
N VAL A 579 19.96 -11.38 13.97
CA VAL A 579 20.58 -10.05 13.94
C VAL A 579 19.69 -9.06 13.20
N ILE A 580 19.47 -7.89 13.81
CA ILE A 580 18.64 -6.81 13.28
C ILE A 580 19.52 -5.60 13.01
N LEU A 581 19.52 -5.15 11.75
CA LEU A 581 20.22 -3.96 11.30
C LEU A 581 19.23 -2.94 10.73
N SER A 582 19.27 -1.72 11.24
CA SER A 582 18.52 -0.62 10.64
C SER A 582 19.39 0.14 9.63
N VAL A 583 18.78 0.64 8.54
CA VAL A 583 19.49 1.35 7.47
C VAL A 583 18.83 2.69 7.18
N GLY A 584 19.57 3.78 7.30
CA GLY A 584 19.09 5.12 6.94
C GLY A 584 19.92 6.23 7.58
N ASP A 585 20.27 7.25 6.79
CA ASP A 585 21.06 8.40 7.26
C ASP A 585 20.29 9.25 8.28
N GLU A 586 18.95 9.21 8.23
CA GLU A 586 18.04 9.91 9.14
C GLU A 586 17.89 9.22 10.50
N LEU A 587 18.42 7.99 10.64
CA LEU A 587 18.24 7.15 11.82
C LEU A 587 19.45 7.25 12.77
N THR A 588 19.16 7.16 14.07
CA THR A 588 20.15 6.98 15.14
C THR A 588 19.80 5.75 15.97
N ASP A 589 20.79 5.25 16.73
CA ASP A 589 20.60 4.15 17.66
C ASP A 589 19.61 4.49 18.79
N LEU A 590 19.25 3.48 19.58
CA LEU A 590 18.32 3.62 20.72
C LEU A 590 18.94 4.43 21.87
N ASP A 591 20.27 4.41 21.98
CA ASP A 591 21.03 5.22 22.92
C ASP A 591 21.37 6.58 22.27
N ARG A 592 20.66 7.63 22.69
CA ARG A 592 20.65 8.97 22.07
C ARG A 592 21.96 9.74 22.26
N GLU A 593 22.57 10.16 21.16
CA GLU A 593 23.56 11.27 21.14
C GLU A 593 23.15 12.42 20.19
N ASP A 594 22.54 12.13 19.04
CA ASP A 594 22.20 13.13 18.02
C ASP A 594 20.68 13.41 17.98
N THR A 595 20.28 14.60 18.47
CA THR A 595 18.88 15.03 18.50
C THR A 595 18.32 15.44 17.13
N SER A 596 19.17 15.57 16.11
CA SER A 596 18.73 15.88 14.75
C SER A 596 18.20 14.66 13.99
N LYS A 597 18.47 13.44 14.50
CA LYS A 597 18.09 12.16 13.90
C LYS A 597 16.92 11.50 14.62
N LYS A 598 16.23 10.59 13.93
CA LYS A 598 15.12 9.79 14.48
C LYS A 598 15.66 8.49 15.08
N MET A 599 15.23 8.14 16.28
CA MET A 599 15.57 6.84 16.86
C MET A 599 15.00 5.70 16.02
N SER A 600 15.78 4.64 15.84
CA SER A 600 15.36 3.43 15.12
C SER A 600 14.46 2.52 15.96
N ASN A 601 13.36 3.06 16.49
CA ASN A 601 12.46 2.36 17.40
C ASN A 601 11.77 1.11 16.82
N TYR A 602 11.75 0.95 15.49
CA TYR A 602 11.16 -0.23 14.85
C TYR A 602 12.00 -1.50 15.06
N SER A 603 13.32 -1.35 15.20
CA SER A 603 14.23 -2.46 15.54
C SER A 603 13.87 -3.07 16.90
N LEU A 604 13.54 -2.23 17.88
CA LEU A 604 13.08 -2.65 19.20
C LEU A 604 11.76 -3.41 19.11
N ILE A 605 10.78 -2.90 18.34
CA ILE A 605 9.48 -3.59 18.16
C ILE A 605 9.70 -4.98 17.57
N VAL A 606 10.47 -5.08 16.48
CA VAL A 606 10.78 -6.37 15.84
C VAL A 606 11.52 -7.31 16.80
N SER A 607 12.49 -6.79 17.57
CA SER A 607 13.22 -7.57 18.58
C SER A 607 12.27 -8.21 19.60
N ARG A 608 11.36 -7.44 20.20
CA ARG A 608 10.44 -7.99 21.21
C ARG A 608 9.46 -9.00 20.63
N LEU A 609 8.99 -8.77 19.40
CA LEU A 609 8.15 -9.76 18.70
C LEU A 609 8.90 -11.07 18.39
N LEU A 610 10.23 -11.05 18.25
CA LEU A 610 11.04 -12.26 18.05
C LEU A 610 11.27 -13.01 19.36
N GLU A 611 11.45 -12.31 20.48
CA GLU A 611 11.52 -12.92 21.81
C GLU A 611 10.24 -13.71 22.11
N ASP A 612 9.07 -13.15 21.77
CA ASP A 612 7.76 -13.82 21.89
C ASP A 612 7.64 -15.08 21.02
N LEU A 613 8.42 -15.18 19.94
CA LEU A 613 8.51 -16.36 19.06
C LEU A 613 9.58 -17.37 19.50
N GLY A 614 10.20 -17.16 20.67
CA GLY A 614 11.24 -18.04 21.22
C GLY A 614 12.63 -17.84 20.64
N ALA A 615 12.87 -16.74 19.92
CA ALA A 615 14.18 -16.40 19.36
C ALA A 615 15.04 -15.53 20.30
N ASP A 616 16.31 -15.36 19.93
CA ASP A 616 17.32 -14.56 20.61
C ASP A 616 17.81 -13.43 19.67
N PRO A 617 17.14 -12.26 19.69
CA PRO A 617 17.45 -11.15 18.80
C PRO A 617 18.57 -10.25 19.33
N LYS A 618 19.44 -9.80 18.42
CA LYS A 618 20.52 -8.84 18.66
C LYS A 618 20.41 -7.65 17.71
N ILE A 619 20.19 -6.46 18.26
CA ILE A 619 20.20 -5.21 17.50
C ILE A 619 21.65 -4.74 17.36
N ILE A 620 22.13 -4.59 16.13
CA ILE A 620 23.52 -4.18 15.82
C ILE A 620 23.62 -2.70 15.37
N GLY A 621 22.59 -1.91 15.72
CA GLY A 621 22.50 -0.47 15.51
C GLY A 621 22.05 -0.06 14.11
N VAL A 622 22.45 1.15 13.72
CA VAL A 622 22.05 1.80 12.44
C VAL A 622 23.23 1.95 11.49
N ALA A 623 23.09 1.48 10.26
CA ALA A 623 24.02 1.73 9.16
C ALA A 623 23.59 2.96 8.32
N PRO A 624 24.54 3.77 7.83
CA PRO A 624 24.26 4.81 6.85
C PRO A 624 23.82 4.21 5.50
N ASP A 625 23.29 5.03 4.60
CA ASP A 625 22.86 4.66 3.23
C ASP A 625 24.04 4.37 2.28
N GLU A 626 25.00 3.56 2.73
CA GLU A 626 26.18 3.12 1.97
C GLU A 626 26.24 1.59 1.89
N SER A 627 26.06 1.02 0.68
CA SER A 627 25.96 -0.43 0.49
C SER A 627 27.18 -1.22 0.95
N LYS A 628 28.37 -0.60 0.95
CA LYS A 628 29.60 -1.21 1.48
C LYS A 628 29.53 -1.37 3.00
N VAL A 629 29.12 -0.32 3.73
CA VAL A 629 29.00 -0.35 5.18
C VAL A 629 27.89 -1.31 5.62
N VAL A 630 26.76 -1.31 4.91
CA VAL A 630 25.67 -2.27 5.16
C VAL A 630 26.16 -3.70 4.93
N ALA A 631 26.91 -3.98 3.86
CA ALA A 631 27.48 -5.29 3.62
C ALA A 631 28.49 -5.71 4.70
N GLU A 632 29.36 -4.80 5.16
CA GLU A 632 30.30 -5.07 6.25
C GLU A 632 29.59 -5.42 7.56
N ARG A 633 28.50 -4.72 7.90
CA ARG A 633 27.71 -5.01 9.10
C ARG A 633 26.91 -6.31 8.98
N LEU A 634 26.31 -6.56 7.82
CA LEU A 634 25.65 -7.84 7.54
C LEU A 634 26.64 -9.00 7.61
N ALA A 635 27.85 -8.84 7.09
CA ALA A 635 28.89 -9.86 7.16
C ALA A 635 29.28 -10.18 8.60
N ARG A 636 29.47 -9.18 9.47
CA ARG A 636 29.70 -9.42 10.90
C ARG A 636 28.51 -10.09 11.58
N GLY A 637 27.29 -9.68 11.22
CA GLY A 637 26.06 -10.30 11.74
C GLY A 637 25.91 -11.78 11.37
N LEU A 638 26.40 -12.19 10.18
CA LEU A 638 26.33 -13.58 9.72
C LEU A 638 27.07 -14.56 10.62
N ASP A 639 28.16 -14.13 11.24
CA ASP A 639 29.01 -15.01 12.05
C ASP A 639 28.32 -15.38 13.38
N GLU A 640 27.35 -14.57 13.82
CA GLU A 640 26.68 -14.72 15.12
C GLU A 640 25.18 -15.05 15.03
N ALA A 641 24.58 -15.00 13.84
CA ALA A 641 23.13 -15.18 13.65
C ALA A 641 22.76 -16.36 12.74
N ASP A 642 21.57 -16.92 12.95
CA ASP A 642 20.91 -17.86 12.04
C ASP A 642 20.04 -17.11 11.01
N VAL A 643 19.50 -15.95 11.38
CA VAL A 643 18.64 -15.11 10.54
C VAL A 643 19.12 -13.66 10.57
N LEU A 644 19.11 -13.00 9.42
CA LEU A 644 19.36 -11.56 9.29
C LEU A 644 18.09 -10.81 8.95
N ILE A 645 17.88 -9.68 9.60
CA ILE A 645 16.79 -8.76 9.30
C ILE A 645 17.38 -7.38 9.07
N THR A 646 17.01 -6.76 7.95
CA THR A 646 17.22 -5.32 7.78
C THR A 646 15.90 -4.58 7.88
N ILE A 647 15.91 -3.39 8.48
CA ILE A 647 14.76 -2.49 8.50
C ILE A 647 15.14 -1.21 7.75
N ALA A 648 14.31 -0.83 6.78
CA ALA A 648 14.58 0.22 5.81
C ALA A 648 15.76 -0.12 4.86
N GLY A 649 16.19 0.84 4.04
CA GLY A 649 17.24 0.65 3.02
C GLY A 649 16.85 -0.17 1.78
N ILE A 650 15.59 -0.62 1.66
CA ILE A 650 15.02 -1.29 0.48
C ILE A 650 13.93 -0.45 -0.19
N SER A 651 13.98 -0.28 -1.52
CA SER A 651 13.12 0.64 -2.26
C SER A 651 12.93 0.26 -3.74
N VAL A 652 11.97 0.90 -4.43
CA VAL A 652 11.81 0.82 -5.90
C VAL A 652 12.57 1.94 -6.65
N GLY A 653 13.33 2.77 -5.93
CA GLY A 653 14.03 3.96 -6.43
C GLY A 653 15.51 3.75 -6.79
N GLU A 654 16.25 4.84 -7.00
CA GLU A 654 17.67 4.81 -7.41
C GLU A 654 18.65 4.37 -6.32
N LYS A 655 18.28 4.49 -5.04
CA LYS A 655 19.07 4.03 -3.91
C LYS A 655 18.40 2.82 -3.27
N ASP A 656 18.74 1.65 -3.81
CA ASP A 656 18.29 0.37 -3.28
C ASP A 656 19.45 -0.31 -2.57
N ILE A 657 19.75 0.20 -1.38
CA ILE A 657 21.02 0.00 -0.67
C ILE A 657 21.18 -1.44 -0.19
N VAL A 658 20.13 -2.01 0.41
CA VAL A 658 20.17 -3.36 0.97
C VAL A 658 20.37 -4.41 -0.13
N PRO A 659 19.61 -4.41 -1.25
CA PRO A 659 19.83 -5.39 -2.31
C PRO A 659 21.22 -5.29 -2.96
N ASP A 660 21.80 -4.08 -3.05
CA ASP A 660 23.18 -3.91 -3.50
C ASP A 660 24.22 -4.38 -2.47
N ALA A 661 23.96 -4.19 -1.18
CA ALA A 661 24.79 -4.74 -0.11
C ALA A 661 24.76 -6.28 -0.11
N VAL A 662 23.58 -6.87 -0.27
CA VAL A 662 23.41 -8.34 -0.37
C VAL A 662 24.18 -8.89 -1.57
N LYS A 663 24.10 -8.26 -2.75
CA LYS A 663 24.87 -8.70 -3.94
C LYS A 663 26.38 -8.77 -3.72
N ARG A 664 26.93 -7.98 -2.80
CA ARG A 664 28.37 -8.00 -2.46
C ARG A 664 28.75 -9.23 -1.64
N LEU A 665 27.81 -9.78 -0.88
CA LEU A 665 28.01 -10.94 -0.02
C LEU A 665 27.53 -12.24 -0.67
N GLU A 666 26.45 -12.16 -1.45
CA GLU A 666 25.84 -13.24 -2.20
C GLU A 666 25.64 -12.79 -3.65
N PRO A 667 26.47 -13.26 -4.62
CA PRO A 667 26.41 -12.79 -6.01
C PRO A 667 25.04 -12.94 -6.69
N ARG A 668 24.24 -13.92 -6.25
CA ARG A 668 22.86 -14.11 -6.74
C ARG A 668 21.91 -12.99 -6.29
N GLY A 669 22.26 -12.25 -5.23
CA GLY A 669 21.47 -11.18 -4.65
C GLY A 669 20.23 -11.71 -3.93
N LEU A 670 19.22 -10.85 -3.76
CA LEU A 670 17.92 -11.26 -3.23
C LEU A 670 17.22 -12.24 -4.19
N ILE A 671 16.62 -13.29 -3.62
CA ILE A 671 15.78 -14.27 -4.32
C ILE A 671 14.50 -13.59 -4.80
N ILE A 672 13.82 -12.89 -3.87
CA ILE A 672 12.64 -12.09 -4.12
C ILE A 672 12.98 -10.65 -3.79
N HIS A 673 12.77 -9.77 -4.76
CA HIS A 673 12.89 -8.34 -4.56
C HIS A 673 11.53 -7.72 -4.87
N GLY A 674 10.73 -7.54 -3.82
CA GLY A 674 9.35 -7.07 -3.90
C GLY A 674 8.32 -8.20 -4.02
N VAL A 675 7.24 -8.05 -3.27
CA VAL A 675 6.12 -9.01 -3.13
C VAL A 675 4.82 -8.32 -3.53
N LYS A 676 3.88 -9.06 -4.12
CA LYS A 676 2.51 -8.58 -4.37
C LYS A 676 1.69 -8.51 -3.08
N MET A 677 2.06 -7.58 -2.20
CA MET A 677 1.32 -7.29 -0.97
C MET A 677 1.19 -5.80 -0.68
N LYS A 678 0.21 -5.43 0.15
CA LYS A 678 -0.03 -4.06 0.61
C LYS A 678 -0.46 -4.05 2.08
N PRO A 679 0.17 -3.23 2.94
CA PRO A 679 1.42 -2.51 2.72
C PRO A 679 2.63 -3.47 2.60
N GLY A 680 3.80 -2.92 2.26
CA GLY A 680 5.07 -3.68 2.23
C GLY A 680 5.46 -4.34 0.91
N SER A 681 4.97 -3.84 -0.23
CA SER A 681 5.29 -4.38 -1.55
C SER A 681 6.79 -4.46 -1.92
N VAL A 682 7.65 -3.76 -1.18
CA VAL A 682 9.12 -3.73 -1.42
C VAL A 682 9.89 -4.71 -0.53
N THR A 683 9.23 -5.50 0.32
CA THR A 683 9.92 -6.51 1.14
C THR A 683 10.79 -7.42 0.26
N GLY A 684 12.03 -7.59 0.68
CA GLY A 684 13.03 -8.43 0.00
C GLY A 684 13.29 -9.71 0.78
N LEU A 685 13.43 -10.82 0.07
CA LEU A 685 13.78 -12.13 0.62
C LEU A 685 15.03 -12.63 -0.08
N GLY A 686 16.01 -13.09 0.67
CA GLY A 686 17.24 -13.63 0.14
C GLY A 686 17.92 -14.53 1.14
N THR A 687 19.02 -15.14 0.73
CA THR A 687 19.90 -15.86 1.64
C THR A 687 21.33 -15.36 1.46
N ILE A 688 22.14 -15.48 2.49
CA ILE A 688 23.58 -15.27 2.39
C ILE A 688 24.25 -16.46 3.08
N ARG A 689 25.07 -17.23 2.34
CA ARG A 689 25.66 -18.49 2.82
C ARG A 689 24.60 -19.47 3.39
N GLY A 690 23.45 -19.59 2.72
CA GLY A 690 22.33 -20.44 3.15
C GLY A 690 21.46 -19.89 4.29
N LYS A 691 21.91 -18.83 4.99
CA LYS A 691 21.17 -18.19 6.08
C LYS A 691 20.11 -17.21 5.56
N PRO A 692 18.86 -17.24 6.05
CA PRO A 692 17.81 -16.33 5.62
C PRO A 692 18.12 -14.86 5.93
N LEU A 693 17.83 -14.00 4.96
CA LEU A 693 17.80 -12.55 5.08
C LEU A 693 16.43 -12.02 4.65
N VAL A 694 15.80 -11.27 5.54
CA VAL A 694 14.54 -10.56 5.25
C VAL A 694 14.78 -9.06 5.32
N ALA A 695 14.62 -8.38 4.19
CA ALA A 695 14.73 -6.94 4.07
C ALA A 695 13.35 -6.30 4.23
N LEU A 696 13.08 -5.77 5.41
CA LEU A 696 11.83 -5.13 5.78
C LEU A 696 11.81 -3.64 5.35
N PRO A 697 10.67 -3.11 4.86
CA PRO A 697 10.54 -1.71 4.50
C PRO A 697 10.61 -0.77 5.72
N GLY A 698 10.91 0.52 5.50
CA GLY A 698 11.09 1.53 6.56
C GLY A 698 9.81 2.18 7.11
N HIS A 699 8.61 1.75 6.67
CA HIS A 699 7.34 2.22 7.23
C HIS A 699 6.77 1.15 8.16
N ILE A 700 6.42 1.49 9.40
CA ILE A 700 6.07 0.49 10.41
C ILE A 700 4.98 -0.49 10.01
N ALA A 701 3.87 -0.05 9.38
CA ALA A 701 2.84 -0.99 8.95
C ALA A 701 3.34 -1.94 7.86
N SER A 702 4.28 -1.49 7.03
CA SER A 702 4.98 -2.33 6.05
C SER A 702 6.00 -3.27 6.70
N THR A 703 6.71 -2.80 7.72
CA THR A 703 7.63 -3.59 8.54
C THR A 703 6.88 -4.73 9.22
N LEU A 704 5.75 -4.44 9.88
CA LEU A 704 4.91 -5.46 10.52
C LEU A 704 4.27 -6.41 9.51
N ALA A 705 3.80 -5.90 8.35
CA ALA A 705 3.33 -6.77 7.28
C ALA A 705 4.42 -7.75 6.83
N GLY A 706 5.63 -7.28 6.57
CA GLY A 706 6.76 -8.16 6.24
C GLY A 706 7.16 -9.10 7.37
N PHE A 707 7.10 -8.63 8.63
CA PHE A 707 7.39 -9.44 9.81
C PHE A 707 6.44 -10.63 9.92
N TYR A 708 5.12 -10.39 9.99
CA TYR A 708 4.14 -11.46 10.18
C TYR A 708 3.97 -12.35 8.94
N THR A 709 4.27 -11.83 7.75
CA THR A 709 4.18 -12.60 6.50
C THR A 709 5.42 -13.46 6.24
N PHE A 710 6.62 -13.01 6.64
CA PHE A 710 7.87 -13.69 6.27
C PHE A 710 8.77 -14.03 7.45
N VAL A 711 8.98 -13.10 8.38
CA VAL A 711 9.90 -13.30 9.52
C VAL A 711 9.33 -14.31 10.52
N ALA A 712 8.09 -14.14 10.97
CA ALA A 712 7.51 -15.06 11.93
C ALA A 712 7.39 -16.50 11.38
N PRO A 713 6.93 -16.71 10.13
CA PRO A 713 6.96 -18.03 9.49
C PRO A 713 8.36 -18.63 9.35
N ILE A 714 9.39 -17.86 8.97
CA ILE A 714 10.74 -18.43 8.81
C ILE A 714 11.36 -18.83 10.16
N VAL A 715 11.10 -18.06 11.22
CA VAL A 715 11.55 -18.40 12.59
C VAL A 715 10.88 -19.67 13.09
N ALA A 716 9.59 -19.88 12.79
CA ALA A 716 8.90 -21.14 13.10
C ALA A 716 9.48 -22.31 12.27
N TYR A 717 9.74 -22.07 10.98
CA TYR A 717 10.24 -23.08 10.05
C TYR A 717 11.62 -23.63 10.45
N ILE A 718 12.59 -22.76 10.76
CA ILE A 718 13.95 -23.18 11.13
C ILE A 718 13.98 -23.92 12.48
N GLN A 719 13.00 -23.71 13.35
CA GLN A 719 12.82 -24.45 14.61
C GLN A 719 12.09 -25.79 14.44
N GLY A 720 11.64 -26.13 13.23
CA GLY A 720 10.89 -27.37 12.96
C GLY A 720 9.42 -27.31 13.35
N LEU A 721 8.86 -26.13 13.64
CA LEU A 721 7.45 -25.94 14.02
C LEU A 721 6.51 -25.82 12.81
N GLY A 722 7.05 -25.92 11.59
CA GLY A 722 6.33 -25.62 10.36
C GLY A 722 6.26 -24.12 10.09
N VAL A 723 5.41 -23.72 9.14
CA VAL A 723 5.36 -22.34 8.60
C VAL A 723 4.31 -21.45 9.26
N LYS A 724 3.53 -21.99 10.20
CA LYS A 724 2.50 -21.24 10.92
C LYS A 724 3.03 -20.84 12.30
N PRO A 725 3.28 -19.54 12.56
CA PRO A 725 3.73 -19.11 13.88
C PRO A 725 2.63 -19.35 14.93
N PRO A 726 3.00 -19.62 16.20
CA PRO A 726 2.05 -19.96 17.27
C PRO A 726 1.34 -18.71 17.84
N LEU A 727 0.72 -17.91 16.97
CA LEU A 727 -0.01 -16.70 17.34
C LEU A 727 -1.49 -17.01 17.66
N PRO A 728 -2.12 -16.32 18.62
CA PRO A 728 -3.54 -16.50 18.92
C PRO A 728 -4.42 -16.04 17.76
N ILE A 729 -5.48 -16.79 17.47
CA ILE A 729 -6.48 -16.46 16.45
C ILE A 729 -7.85 -16.43 17.10
N VAL A 730 -8.62 -15.40 16.81
CA VAL A 730 -10.03 -15.25 17.23
C VAL A 730 -10.93 -15.16 16.00
N ARG A 731 -12.14 -15.73 16.12
CA ARG A 731 -13.20 -15.55 15.11
C ARG A 731 -14.06 -14.36 15.50
N ALA A 732 -14.20 -13.40 14.60
CA ALA A 732 -14.96 -12.18 14.82
C ALA A 732 -15.73 -11.80 13.55
N LYS A 733 -16.87 -11.11 13.70
CA LYS A 733 -17.63 -10.57 12.57
C LYS A 733 -17.04 -9.25 12.12
N ILE A 734 -16.72 -9.11 10.83
CA ILE A 734 -16.13 -7.88 10.32
C ILE A 734 -17.20 -6.78 10.18
N LEU A 735 -16.89 -5.56 10.65
CA LEU A 735 -17.84 -4.44 10.66
C LEU A 735 -17.86 -3.63 9.36
N GLN A 736 -16.93 -3.87 8.46
CA GLN A 736 -16.80 -3.14 7.21
C GLN A 736 -16.42 -4.09 6.09
N LYS A 737 -17.09 -3.95 4.94
CA LYS A 737 -16.73 -4.68 3.73
C LYS A 737 -15.27 -4.42 3.35
N VAL A 738 -14.53 -5.48 3.05
CA VAL A 738 -13.18 -5.41 2.48
C VAL A 738 -13.27 -5.70 0.99
N GLU A 739 -13.00 -4.69 0.17
CA GLU A 739 -13.06 -4.81 -1.29
C GLU A 739 -12.01 -5.77 -1.85
N ARG A 740 -12.34 -6.39 -2.99
CA ARG A 740 -11.42 -7.24 -3.74
C ARG A 740 -10.18 -6.46 -4.20
N HIS A 741 -9.00 -6.94 -3.83
CA HIS A 741 -7.71 -6.38 -4.26
C HIS A 741 -6.88 -7.35 -5.11
N SER A 742 -6.03 -6.81 -5.99
CA SER A 742 -5.19 -7.63 -6.89
C SER A 742 -3.91 -8.17 -6.25
N VAL A 743 -3.66 -7.80 -5.00
CA VAL A 743 -2.49 -8.14 -4.18
C VAL A 743 -2.96 -8.61 -2.82
N MET A 744 -2.09 -9.33 -2.09
CA MET A 744 -2.35 -9.70 -0.71
C MET A 744 -2.48 -8.45 0.16
N MET A 745 -3.45 -8.42 1.07
CA MET A 745 -3.69 -7.30 1.97
C MET A 745 -3.32 -7.68 3.40
N PHE A 746 -2.48 -6.86 4.03
CA PHE A 746 -2.27 -6.89 5.48
C PHE A 746 -3.09 -5.75 6.09
N LEU A 747 -4.12 -6.11 6.84
CA LEU A 747 -5.05 -5.17 7.48
C LEU A 747 -4.83 -5.18 8.98
N LEU A 748 -4.66 -4.01 9.57
CA LEU A 748 -4.69 -3.83 11.02
C LEU A 748 -6.14 -3.90 11.48
N ILE A 749 -6.43 -4.73 12.47
CA ILE A 749 -7.77 -4.97 12.99
C ILE A 749 -7.81 -4.63 14.48
N ARG A 750 -8.89 -3.95 14.88
CA ARG A 750 -9.30 -3.84 16.27
C ARG A 750 -10.46 -4.80 16.50
N VAL A 751 -10.25 -5.76 17.39
CA VAL A 751 -11.27 -6.68 17.88
C VAL A 751 -11.85 -6.13 19.18
N LYS A 752 -13.17 -6.13 19.32
CA LYS A 752 -13.88 -5.75 20.55
C LYS A 752 -14.97 -6.76 20.86
N ASP A 753 -15.36 -6.84 22.13
CA ASP A 753 -16.55 -7.59 22.57
C ASP A 753 -17.72 -6.63 22.83
N GLU A 754 -18.61 -6.50 21.83
CA GLU A 754 -19.83 -5.69 21.88
C GLU A 754 -20.98 -6.55 21.32
N ASP A 755 -21.63 -7.34 22.18
CA ASP A 755 -22.62 -8.37 21.81
C ASP A 755 -22.05 -9.49 20.89
N GLY A 756 -20.78 -9.84 21.14
CA GLY A 756 -19.99 -10.77 20.34
C GLY A 756 -18.69 -10.14 19.85
N LEU A 757 -17.79 -10.97 19.33
CA LEU A 757 -16.51 -10.47 18.82
C LEU A 757 -16.70 -9.78 17.47
N LEU A 758 -16.40 -8.48 17.44
CA LEU A 758 -16.47 -7.64 16.24
C LEU A 758 -15.07 -7.23 15.80
N ALA A 759 -14.80 -7.27 14.50
CA ALA A 759 -13.53 -6.89 13.88
C ALA A 759 -13.67 -5.60 13.07
N GLU A 760 -13.00 -4.54 13.52
CA GLU A 760 -12.99 -3.22 12.89
C GLU A 760 -11.65 -2.97 12.18
N PRO A 761 -11.63 -2.77 10.85
CA PRO A 761 -10.41 -2.36 10.15
C PRO A 761 -9.92 -0.97 10.59
N VAL A 762 -8.66 -0.89 11.03
CA VAL A 762 -8.03 0.37 11.44
C VAL A 762 -7.46 1.09 10.20
N MET A 763 -8.17 2.12 9.74
CA MET A 763 -7.82 2.88 8.54
C MET A 763 -6.74 3.96 8.81
N GLY A 764 -5.81 4.17 7.86
CA GLY A 764 -4.80 5.23 7.96
C GLY A 764 -3.55 5.04 7.10
N GLY A 765 -2.62 5.98 7.19
CA GLY A 765 -1.33 5.92 6.49
C GLY A 765 -0.35 4.92 7.12
N SER A 766 0.46 4.25 6.30
CA SER A 766 1.37 3.15 6.70
C SER A 766 2.54 3.54 7.62
N SER A 767 2.76 4.83 7.84
CA SER A 767 3.82 5.37 8.71
C SER A 767 3.36 5.70 10.13
N LEU A 768 2.07 5.54 10.45
CA LEU A 768 1.48 6.02 11.70
C LEU A 768 1.54 4.93 12.78
N LEU A 769 2.47 5.06 13.73
CA LEU A 769 2.58 4.13 14.86
C LEU A 769 1.32 4.08 15.73
N ARG A 770 0.62 5.21 15.89
CA ARG A 770 -0.65 5.30 16.65
C ARG A 770 -1.70 4.29 16.17
N ARG A 771 -1.74 3.98 14.87
CA ARG A 771 -2.71 3.02 14.30
C ARG A 771 -2.44 1.58 14.71
N ILE A 772 -1.18 1.26 15.00
CA ILE A 772 -0.82 -0.07 15.51
C ILE A 772 -1.24 -0.19 16.97
N ILE A 773 -1.05 0.86 17.77
CA ILE A 773 -1.51 0.92 19.16
C ILE A 773 -3.04 0.76 19.25
N GLU A 774 -3.74 1.37 18.29
CA GLU A 774 -5.20 1.28 18.17
C GLU A 774 -5.70 -0.12 17.78
N ALA A 775 -4.87 -0.92 17.09
CA ALA A 775 -5.18 -2.30 16.72
C ALA A 775 -4.73 -3.28 17.82
N ASN A 776 -5.36 -4.45 17.85
CA ASN A 776 -4.99 -5.57 18.73
C ASN A 776 -4.79 -6.88 17.93
N GLY A 777 -5.02 -6.85 16.62
CA GLY A 777 -4.72 -7.93 15.71
C GLY A 777 -4.60 -7.47 14.27
N PHE A 778 -4.54 -8.44 13.37
CA PHE A 778 -4.42 -8.23 11.94
C PHE A 778 -5.07 -9.36 11.13
N LEU A 779 -5.33 -9.06 9.86
CA LEU A 779 -5.75 -10.03 8.85
C LEU A 779 -4.75 -10.02 7.70
N ILE A 780 -4.37 -11.22 7.26
CA ILE A 780 -3.67 -11.44 5.99
C ILE A 780 -4.69 -12.00 5.02
N LEU A 781 -5.15 -11.17 4.09
CA LEU A 781 -6.14 -11.53 3.08
C LEU A 781 -5.43 -11.83 1.75
N PRO A 782 -5.55 -13.04 1.19
CA PRO A 782 -5.00 -13.37 -0.11
C PRO A 782 -5.53 -12.45 -1.23
N ALA A 783 -4.77 -12.37 -2.32
CA ALA A 783 -5.20 -11.61 -3.49
C ALA A 783 -6.52 -12.17 -4.05
N GLN A 784 -7.36 -11.30 -4.62
CA GLN A 784 -8.66 -11.63 -5.22
C GLN A 784 -9.76 -12.06 -4.22
N ASN A 785 -9.51 -12.01 -2.92
CA ASN A 785 -10.55 -12.24 -1.93
C ASN A 785 -11.27 -10.92 -1.62
N GLU A 786 -12.58 -11.01 -1.39
CA GLU A 786 -13.39 -9.95 -0.79
C GLU A 786 -14.01 -10.51 0.49
N ILE A 787 -14.37 -9.63 1.42
CA ILE A 787 -15.06 -10.00 2.65
C ILE A 787 -16.27 -9.08 2.75
N GLU A 788 -17.46 -9.65 2.90
CA GLU A 788 -18.67 -8.87 3.08
C GLU A 788 -18.81 -8.39 4.54
N GLU A 789 -19.52 -7.29 4.74
CA GLU A 789 -19.85 -6.82 6.08
C GLU A 789 -20.69 -7.87 6.83
N GLY A 790 -20.32 -8.15 8.08
CA GLY A 790 -20.95 -9.16 8.93
C GLY A 790 -20.41 -10.58 8.78
N GLU A 791 -19.51 -10.83 7.81
CA GLU A 791 -18.86 -12.13 7.61
C GLU A 791 -17.89 -12.46 8.78
N GLU A 792 -17.82 -13.74 9.15
CA GLU A 792 -16.87 -14.21 10.17
C GLU A 792 -15.45 -14.35 9.60
N VAL A 793 -14.47 -13.73 10.26
CA VAL A 793 -13.07 -13.74 9.86
C VAL A 793 -12.15 -14.22 10.98
N ASN A 794 -11.05 -14.89 10.62
CA ASN A 794 -10.02 -15.35 11.55
C ASN A 794 -8.98 -14.24 11.77
N VAL A 795 -9.15 -13.43 12.81
CA VAL A 795 -8.21 -12.35 13.16
C VAL A 795 -7.06 -12.93 13.98
N THR A 796 -5.82 -12.69 13.53
CA THR A 796 -4.63 -13.06 14.30
C THR A 796 -4.29 -11.92 15.26
N LEU A 797 -4.18 -12.20 16.55
CA LEU A 797 -3.82 -11.21 17.56
C LEU A 797 -2.30 -10.97 17.59
N PHE A 798 -1.87 -9.77 17.96
CA PHE A 798 -0.43 -9.46 18.05
C PHE A 798 0.28 -10.22 19.16
N SER A 799 -0.41 -10.49 20.27
CA SER A 799 0.09 -11.27 21.40
C SER A 799 -1.07 -11.91 22.17
N ARG A 800 -0.75 -12.77 23.14
CA ARG A 800 -1.75 -13.33 24.08
C ARG A 800 -2.36 -12.26 24.99
N HIS A 801 -1.64 -11.18 25.29
CA HIS A 801 -2.13 -10.10 26.15
C HIS A 801 -3.27 -9.30 25.52
N GLU A 802 -3.37 -9.31 24.19
CA GLU A 802 -4.46 -8.65 23.47
C GLU A 802 -5.83 -9.26 23.75
N LEU A 803 -5.90 -10.51 24.23
CA LEU A 803 -7.14 -11.12 24.69
C LEU A 803 -7.76 -10.33 25.85
N ASN A 804 -6.94 -9.83 26.78
CA ASN A 804 -7.45 -9.03 27.89
C ASN A 804 -8.03 -7.71 27.38
N ARG A 805 -7.39 -7.06 26.40
CA ARG A 805 -7.87 -5.82 25.78
C ARG A 805 -9.18 -5.98 25.01
N ILE A 806 -9.54 -7.19 24.59
CA ILE A 806 -10.83 -7.47 23.94
C ILE A 806 -11.98 -7.44 24.94
N TYR A 807 -11.76 -8.00 26.14
CA TYR A 807 -12.81 -8.19 27.16
C TYR A 807 -12.86 -7.07 28.22
N ASP A 808 -11.86 -6.19 28.23
CA ASP A 808 -11.80 -5.08 29.19
C ASP A 808 -12.77 -3.96 28.78
N ARG A 809 -14.02 -4.03 29.28
CA ARG A 809 -15.10 -3.07 28.98
C ARG A 809 -14.87 -1.66 29.56
N HIS A 810 -13.77 -1.42 30.27
CA HIS A 810 -13.55 -0.20 31.06
C HIS A 810 -12.41 0.71 30.57
N SER A 811 -11.83 0.48 29.39
CA SER A 811 -10.81 1.37 28.82
C SER A 811 -11.32 2.11 27.56
N SER A 812 -12.40 2.88 27.73
CA SER A 812 -12.86 3.91 26.78
C SER A 812 -12.46 5.31 27.25
#